data_AF-A0A1I8CWG0-F1
#
_entry.id   AF-A0A1I8CWG0-F1
#
_cell.length_a   1.000
_cell.length_b   1.000
_cell.length_c   1.000
_cell.angle_alpha   90.00
_cell.angle_beta   90.00
_cell.angle_gamma   90.00
#
_symmetry.space_group_name_H-M   'P 1'
#
loop_
_entity.id
_entity.type
_entity.pdbx_description
1 polymer ?
#
loop_
_entity_poly.entity_id
_entity_poly.type
_entity_poly.pdbx_seq_one_letter_code
_entity_poly.pdbx_strand_id
1 'polypeptide(L)'
;MSSIHTTLNGENMISQCCNPKSTNLECDPLKISQEDPLYGNFVRCIPHTRTLPSVPKDCKLGQREQANLATSFLDGSVIYGGSEKEYTALRSFQKGQMKLSNYGIQVQVLPIDEESGIWCQSKSIHKSCFKSGSKDVNMYPGVTALRTTLVKYHNYVVLQLRIVNPSWSDEKLFQEGKKIVVAQLQFITYHEFLPILLGKHSMIKFNLKLQKSGYDSNYDINVNPNTFNEVSIILTPLVMSMLGEQIRTVDEKGWITNDFLISEMFNDPAFIYEKDGIEDVLRFVTLEKIARPSIFVSSQFRGQYLINGKNKYGLDAIALALKQGRDHGIRGYRFYRQICGLPDISKVDDLKSSFYSDTLALKVYESYESIDDIELIIGALAEKLLRGSLLGPTLVCLLSKQFQNLKYGDRFWFENYFPDSSFALSQLNEIRKTSLAEILCKGSKLRSVQPHIFVLPDKFSNSFLNCQNSVIESLNFKAWKDDEQKIEMPVTMKTLEMVLNIAALNVVEQKKREGRNINSNQTQFKAGDPLFAWSSMMRPKEQSKYLNKIAEILLESTRILARGDILPDGQKLPKLTMQVIQKILPEIDVTKFIANYTAFLSDDGKASQEQCMPNKLPCDHTSRYRTYSGWCNNLNHQNYGNAFQPLKHLLPPVYEDGFDAPRSKAKSGKDLPSPRLISNKVNTDKDISHVKFTHMVMQFGQLVDHELTHSPTARGPNDEILNCTRCDSHQTISVHCHPIPVPANDPHFPPDKCLPFARSLLGQLNLGYRSQLNQLTSFADGSVLYGSTDCEAKQLRRFKSGLLKTSNIGHHNTEALPKGNQEKDCRSLPLHSCFVAGDERNSHQPGLTMMHTIFLREHNRIARQLASLNKHWNDEKVFQETRRIHVAQFQHIIFNEFIPKIIGMDLIKKHNLMVNKNGYFKGYDATCDAIVSQPFSTAAFRFGHTLIRRMFPRMDQNYHKKFEPVDLAMHFGHVEPIYNASSGGLDSLIMGLLGTPSMAFDRHITEAVRNHLFARRDEKTSGMDLISINILRARDHGVQTYNTFRNYCGLRKARTFSDLSTEMNEDAIEAMSSVYEDVDDIDLFVGLVSENPLRGALLGPTMACLVAEQFDRVKKCDRFYYENDNNAAKFTPEQLVEIKKIKLAHLFCQNSNYIDTIQPNVFDMPDDLLNAQMKCADFDRIDLSLWKEKEECQMKDVRIALGKTLNVTPCVSCTCTTEGLECHPQRITECEKLIKVYPMDNIMKDTSCVIQCFNMIKKLKQVHV
;
A
#
# COMPACT_ATOMS: atom_id res chain seq x y z
N MET A 1 -1.67 -42.45 -57.01
CA MET A 1 -1.23 -41.28 -56.23
C MET A 1 0.20 -41.49 -55.72
N SER A 2 1.19 -41.53 -56.63
CA SER A 2 2.58 -41.87 -56.31
C SER A 2 3.59 -40.78 -56.72
N SER A 3 3.22 -39.49 -56.59
CA SER A 3 4.10 -38.38 -57.02
C SER A 3 4.13 -37.15 -56.11
N ILE A 4 3.75 -37.26 -54.82
CA ILE A 4 3.69 -36.09 -53.90
C ILE A 4 4.85 -36.09 -52.88
N HIS A 5 5.86 -36.95 -53.04
CA HIS A 5 6.93 -37.13 -52.05
C HIS A 5 8.22 -36.31 -52.25
N THR A 6 8.27 -35.30 -53.14
CA THR A 6 9.54 -34.59 -53.43
C THR A 6 9.57 -33.08 -53.19
N THR A 7 8.55 -32.47 -52.57
CA THR A 7 8.60 -31.01 -52.24
C THR A 7 8.37 -30.76 -50.75
N LEU A 8 9.30 -31.18 -49.90
CA LEU A 8 9.23 -30.98 -48.46
C LEU A 8 9.70 -29.60 -47.97
N ASN A 9 10.23 -28.74 -48.85
CA ASN A 9 10.57 -27.35 -48.51
C ASN A 9 9.83 -26.39 -49.47
N GLY A 10 8.72 -25.81 -49.04
CA GLY A 10 7.86 -24.89 -49.82
C GLY A 10 8.54 -23.61 -50.33
N GLU A 11 9.85 -23.43 -50.11
CA GLU A 11 10.65 -22.29 -50.54
C GLU A 11 10.72 -22.17 -52.08
N ASN A 12 10.72 -23.31 -52.80
CA ASN A 12 10.68 -23.34 -54.28
C ASN A 12 9.29 -23.02 -54.87
N MET A 13 8.22 -23.01 -54.06
CA MET A 13 6.85 -22.77 -54.52
C MET A 13 6.55 -21.27 -54.68
N ILE A 14 7.09 -20.44 -53.79
CA ILE A 14 6.86 -18.97 -53.78
C ILE A 14 7.42 -18.33 -55.05
N SER A 15 8.64 -18.69 -55.46
CA SER A 15 9.30 -18.13 -56.65
C SER A 15 8.58 -18.49 -57.97
N GLN A 16 7.73 -19.52 -57.96
CA GLN A 16 6.97 -19.98 -59.13
C GLN A 16 5.59 -19.33 -59.26
N CYS A 17 5.08 -18.62 -58.25
CA CYS A 17 3.71 -18.08 -58.30
C CYS A 17 3.51 -16.97 -59.33
N CYS A 18 4.57 -16.27 -59.74
CA CYS A 18 4.51 -15.31 -60.85
C CYS A 18 4.68 -15.94 -62.23
N ASN A 19 4.92 -17.26 -62.31
CA ASN A 19 4.99 -17.96 -63.58
C ASN A 19 3.57 -18.15 -64.14
N PRO A 20 3.23 -17.61 -65.32
CA PRO A 20 1.91 -17.76 -65.92
C PRO A 20 1.53 -19.21 -66.26
N LYS A 21 2.48 -20.15 -66.21
CA LYS A 21 2.25 -21.59 -66.39
C LYS A 21 2.08 -22.37 -65.07
N SER A 22 2.15 -21.71 -63.91
CA SER A 22 1.96 -22.39 -62.63
C SER A 22 0.51 -22.86 -62.47
N THR A 23 0.32 -24.16 -62.24
CA THR A 23 -0.99 -24.79 -61.99
C THR A 23 -1.29 -24.98 -60.51
N ASN A 24 -0.46 -24.43 -59.62
CA ASN A 24 -0.61 -24.61 -58.18
C ASN A 24 -1.73 -23.70 -57.65
N LEU A 25 -2.77 -24.31 -57.09
CA LEU A 25 -3.97 -23.64 -56.58
C LEU A 25 -3.70 -22.74 -55.35
N GLU A 26 -2.55 -22.91 -54.70
CA GLU A 26 -2.13 -22.10 -53.55
C GLU A 26 -1.36 -20.83 -53.95
N CYS A 27 -1.05 -20.65 -55.25
CA CYS A 27 -0.46 -19.41 -55.76
C CYS A 27 -1.54 -18.37 -56.05
N ASP A 28 -1.44 -17.20 -55.42
CA ASP A 28 -2.36 -16.07 -55.65
C ASP A 28 -1.57 -14.75 -55.71
N PRO A 29 -0.80 -14.54 -56.79
CA PRO A 29 0.13 -13.42 -56.89
C PRO A 29 -0.56 -12.05 -56.97
N LEU A 30 0.17 -11.00 -56.58
CA LEU A 30 -0.25 -9.62 -56.82
C LEU A 30 0.18 -9.21 -58.23
N LYS A 31 -0.78 -8.79 -59.05
CA LYS A 31 -0.52 -8.25 -60.40
C LYS A 31 -0.08 -6.79 -60.29
N ILE A 32 0.98 -6.43 -61.01
CA ILE A 32 1.52 -5.07 -61.03
C ILE A 32 1.14 -4.38 -62.34
N SER A 33 0.57 -3.18 -62.25
CA SER A 33 0.26 -2.33 -63.40
C SER A 33 1.53 -1.86 -64.10
N GLN A 34 1.47 -1.63 -65.41
CA GLN A 34 2.61 -1.02 -66.12
C GLN A 34 2.88 0.42 -65.69
N GLU A 35 1.85 1.10 -65.19
CA GLU A 35 1.88 2.47 -64.71
C GLU A 35 2.35 2.58 -63.25
N ASP A 36 2.63 1.43 -62.59
CA ASP A 36 3.11 1.44 -61.21
C ASP A 36 4.49 2.12 -61.14
N PRO A 37 4.63 3.21 -60.36
CA PRO A 37 5.84 4.03 -60.37
C PRO A 37 7.05 3.34 -59.72
N LEU A 38 6.83 2.29 -58.91
CA LEU A 38 7.88 1.62 -58.16
C LEU A 38 8.25 0.27 -58.78
N TYR A 39 7.26 -0.52 -59.21
CA TYR A 39 7.45 -1.88 -59.70
C TYR A 39 7.32 -2.01 -61.22
N GLY A 40 6.57 -1.11 -61.89
CA GLY A 40 6.16 -1.25 -63.29
C GLY A 40 7.32 -1.37 -64.29
N ASN A 41 8.51 -0.87 -63.92
CA ASN A 41 9.72 -0.97 -64.74
C ASN A 41 10.56 -2.23 -64.46
N PHE A 42 10.29 -2.97 -63.38
CA PHE A 42 11.12 -4.08 -62.92
C PHE A 42 10.40 -5.43 -62.97
N VAL A 43 9.13 -5.47 -62.56
CA VAL A 43 8.34 -6.70 -62.47
C VAL A 43 6.87 -6.46 -62.84
N ARG A 44 6.22 -7.53 -63.29
CA ARG A 44 4.77 -7.55 -63.58
C ARG A 44 3.95 -8.23 -62.48
N CYS A 45 4.61 -8.80 -61.48
CA CYS A 45 3.99 -9.61 -60.45
C CYS A 45 4.85 -9.64 -59.19
N ILE A 46 4.20 -9.61 -58.02
CA ILE A 46 4.82 -9.92 -56.72
C ILE A 46 4.28 -11.30 -56.28
N PRO A 47 5.15 -12.28 -55.97
CA PRO A 47 4.71 -13.61 -55.60
C PRO A 47 4.00 -13.59 -54.24
N HIS A 48 2.87 -14.28 -54.16
CA HIS A 48 2.13 -14.49 -52.92
C HIS A 48 1.50 -15.89 -52.95
N THR A 49 1.64 -16.60 -51.83
CA THR A 49 1.02 -17.90 -51.58
C THR A 49 -0.01 -17.77 -50.49
N ARG A 50 -1.15 -18.44 -50.65
CA ARG A 50 -2.22 -18.45 -49.65
C ARG A 50 -1.72 -19.02 -48.32
N THR A 51 -2.28 -18.56 -47.21
CA THR A 51 -1.85 -18.99 -45.87
C THR A 51 -2.28 -20.41 -45.57
N LEU A 52 -1.46 -21.14 -44.80
CA LEU A 52 -1.70 -22.55 -44.48
C LEU A 52 -3.07 -22.73 -43.81
N PRO A 53 -3.95 -23.62 -44.30
CA PRO A 53 -5.22 -23.86 -43.67
C PRO A 53 -5.08 -24.71 -42.39
N SER A 54 -6.00 -24.52 -41.45
CA SER A 54 -6.16 -25.34 -40.24
C SER A 54 -7.36 -26.28 -40.37
N VAL A 55 -7.33 -27.40 -39.65
CA VAL A 55 -8.46 -28.35 -39.57
C VAL A 55 -9.28 -28.03 -38.31
N PRO A 56 -10.61 -27.82 -38.42
CA PRO A 56 -11.48 -27.65 -37.25
C PRO A 56 -11.36 -28.84 -36.29
N LYS A 57 -11.40 -28.60 -34.97
CA LYS A 57 -11.24 -29.65 -33.95
C LYS A 57 -12.27 -30.78 -34.04
N ASP A 58 -13.44 -30.52 -34.61
CA ASP A 58 -14.53 -31.47 -34.81
C ASP A 58 -14.61 -32.00 -36.26
N CYS A 59 -13.60 -31.69 -37.10
CA CYS A 59 -13.51 -32.08 -38.51
C CYS A 59 -14.78 -31.78 -39.34
N LYS A 60 -15.57 -30.78 -38.94
CA LYS A 60 -16.78 -30.40 -39.68
C LYS A 60 -16.43 -29.75 -41.02
N LEU A 61 -17.27 -30.00 -42.03
CA LEU A 61 -17.21 -29.27 -43.29
C LEU A 61 -17.49 -27.78 -43.03
N GLY A 62 -16.65 -26.90 -43.57
CA GLY A 62 -16.70 -25.47 -43.30
C GLY A 62 -15.86 -24.65 -44.28
N GLN A 63 -15.73 -23.35 -43.98
CA GLN A 63 -14.89 -22.43 -44.74
C GLN A 63 -13.40 -22.65 -44.41
N ARG A 64 -12.49 -22.11 -45.23
CA ARG A 64 -11.05 -22.18 -45.00
C ARG A 64 -10.70 -21.36 -43.74
N GLU A 65 -10.24 -22.04 -42.69
CA GLU A 65 -9.67 -21.42 -41.50
C GLU A 65 -8.14 -21.42 -41.59
N GLN A 66 -7.48 -20.41 -41.03
CA GLN A 66 -6.03 -20.23 -41.14
C GLN A 66 -5.31 -20.81 -39.93
N ALA A 67 -4.17 -21.46 -40.16
CA ALA A 67 -3.33 -22.03 -39.11
C ALA A 67 -2.63 -20.93 -38.30
N ASN A 68 -2.80 -20.98 -36.98
CA ASN A 68 -1.97 -20.22 -36.06
C ASN A 68 -0.76 -21.07 -35.66
N LEU A 69 0.44 -20.64 -36.07
CA LEU A 69 1.70 -21.34 -35.73
C LEU A 69 2.31 -20.84 -34.41
N ALA A 70 1.64 -19.92 -33.72
CA ALA A 70 2.01 -19.44 -32.39
C ALA A 70 0.96 -19.89 -31.36
N THR A 71 1.33 -19.87 -30.08
CA THR A 71 0.34 -19.97 -29.00
C THR A 71 -0.49 -18.68 -28.97
N SER A 72 -1.80 -18.78 -28.75
CA SER A 72 -2.64 -17.58 -28.63
C SER A 72 -2.45 -16.85 -27.30
N PHE A 73 -1.87 -17.49 -26.29
CA PHE A 73 -1.69 -16.94 -24.95
C PHE A 73 -0.47 -16.02 -24.84
N LEU A 74 -0.50 -15.12 -23.85
CA LEU A 74 0.68 -14.39 -23.40
C LEU A 74 1.51 -15.28 -22.46
N ASP A 75 2.12 -16.32 -23.01
CA ASP A 75 2.81 -17.40 -22.28
C ASP A 75 4.34 -17.40 -22.47
N GLY A 76 4.88 -16.38 -23.13
CA GLY A 76 6.30 -16.26 -23.42
C GLY A 76 6.81 -17.26 -24.45
N SER A 77 5.96 -17.86 -25.29
CA SER A 77 6.37 -18.79 -26.36
C SER A 77 7.46 -18.22 -27.29
N VAL A 78 7.48 -16.91 -27.55
CA VAL A 78 8.55 -16.24 -28.31
C VAL A 78 9.93 -16.31 -27.63
N ILE A 79 9.98 -16.57 -26.31
CA ILE A 79 11.20 -16.75 -25.51
C ILE A 79 11.49 -18.25 -25.35
N TYR A 80 10.47 -19.04 -25.02
CA TYR A 80 10.62 -20.42 -24.55
C TYR A 80 10.33 -21.50 -25.62
N GLY A 81 9.84 -21.13 -26.80
CA GLY A 81 9.37 -22.07 -27.83
C GLY A 81 7.90 -22.48 -27.64
N GLY A 82 7.23 -22.84 -28.74
CA GLY A 82 5.85 -23.33 -28.75
C GLY A 82 5.73 -24.86 -28.72
N SER A 83 6.84 -25.58 -28.91
CA SER A 83 6.92 -27.04 -28.90
C SER A 83 8.00 -27.55 -27.95
N GLU A 84 7.87 -28.81 -27.50
CA GLU A 84 8.87 -29.47 -26.65
C GLU A 84 10.26 -29.53 -27.30
N LYS A 85 10.32 -29.69 -28.62
CA LYS A 85 11.57 -29.68 -29.39
C LYS A 85 12.26 -28.31 -29.31
N GLU A 86 11.52 -27.22 -29.55
CA GLU A 86 12.08 -25.85 -29.49
C GLU A 86 12.49 -25.49 -28.07
N TYR A 87 11.63 -25.80 -27.11
CA TYR A 87 11.87 -25.65 -25.69
C TYR A 87 13.17 -26.32 -25.23
N THR A 88 13.37 -27.58 -25.61
CA THR A 88 14.59 -28.35 -25.31
C THR A 88 15.82 -27.75 -26.01
N ALA A 89 15.65 -27.25 -27.23
CA ALA A 89 16.75 -26.63 -27.97
C ALA A 89 17.25 -25.34 -27.30
N LEU A 90 16.37 -24.57 -26.66
CA LEU A 90 16.67 -23.27 -26.04
C LEU A 90 17.13 -23.35 -24.58
N ARG A 91 16.90 -24.45 -23.87
CA ARG A 91 17.32 -24.65 -22.46
C ARG A 91 18.77 -25.09 -22.32
N SER A 92 19.44 -24.61 -21.27
CA SER A 92 20.81 -25.05 -20.94
C SER A 92 20.84 -26.37 -20.17
N PHE A 93 19.72 -26.75 -19.54
CA PHE A 93 19.61 -27.86 -18.57
C PHE A 93 20.60 -27.77 -17.41
N GLN A 94 21.03 -26.55 -17.09
CA GLN A 94 21.91 -26.27 -15.97
C GLN A 94 21.34 -25.14 -15.10
N LYS A 95 21.04 -25.48 -13.84
CA LYS A 95 20.57 -24.54 -12.80
C LYS A 95 19.30 -23.76 -13.21
N GLY A 96 18.45 -24.37 -14.03
CA GLY A 96 17.21 -23.83 -14.54
C GLY A 96 17.37 -22.78 -15.65
N GLN A 97 18.56 -22.62 -16.23
CA GLN A 97 18.85 -21.52 -17.16
C GLN A 97 18.48 -21.83 -18.63
N MET A 98 18.28 -20.74 -19.38
CA MET A 98 18.18 -20.71 -20.84
C MET A 98 19.57 -20.54 -21.47
N LYS A 99 19.79 -21.08 -22.67
CA LYS A 99 21.05 -20.97 -23.40
C LYS A 99 21.32 -19.54 -23.86
N LEU A 100 22.56 -19.12 -23.71
CA LEU A 100 23.15 -17.93 -24.30
C LEU A 100 24.47 -18.32 -24.96
N SER A 101 24.82 -17.65 -26.05
CA SER A 101 26.11 -17.81 -26.73
C SER A 101 27.03 -16.63 -26.37
N ASN A 102 28.31 -16.94 -26.12
CA ASN A 102 29.33 -15.91 -25.90
C ASN A 102 30.04 -15.61 -27.22
N TYR A 103 30.13 -14.33 -27.59
CA TYR A 103 30.92 -13.87 -28.72
C TYR A 103 32.02 -12.92 -28.22
N GLY A 104 33.28 -13.29 -28.47
CA GLY A 104 34.43 -12.62 -27.87
C GLY A 104 34.46 -12.71 -26.34
N ILE A 105 35.14 -11.76 -25.67
CA ILE A 105 35.33 -11.78 -24.20
C ILE A 105 34.14 -11.15 -23.45
N GLN A 106 33.24 -10.40 -24.12
CA GLN A 106 32.30 -9.50 -23.41
C GLN A 106 30.84 -9.46 -23.91
N VAL A 107 30.47 -10.18 -24.97
CA VAL A 107 29.11 -10.11 -25.56
C VAL A 107 28.36 -11.43 -25.39
N GLN A 108 27.23 -11.38 -24.66
CA GLN A 108 26.28 -12.49 -24.52
C GLN A 108 25.06 -12.25 -25.38
N VAL A 109 24.78 -13.18 -26.28
CA VAL A 109 23.69 -13.13 -27.27
C VAL A 109 22.86 -14.41 -27.23
N LEU A 110 21.74 -14.43 -27.95
CA LEU A 110 20.93 -15.64 -28.14
C LEU A 110 21.74 -16.75 -28.85
N PRO A 111 21.29 -18.02 -28.73
CA PRO A 111 21.92 -19.13 -29.45
C PRO A 111 21.94 -18.91 -30.97
N ILE A 112 22.92 -19.45 -31.68
CA ILE A 112 23.00 -19.36 -33.14
C ILE A 112 21.98 -20.32 -33.77
N ASP A 113 21.33 -19.88 -34.85
CA ASP A 113 20.44 -20.73 -35.64
C ASP A 113 21.20 -21.39 -36.80
N GLU A 114 21.63 -22.63 -36.58
CA GLU A 114 22.33 -23.44 -37.58
C GLU A 114 21.41 -23.90 -38.72
N GLU A 115 20.09 -23.92 -38.52
CA GLU A 115 19.10 -24.40 -39.51
C GLU A 115 18.61 -23.27 -40.45
N SER A 116 18.60 -22.02 -39.98
CA SER A 116 18.01 -20.87 -40.70
C SER A 116 18.99 -20.07 -41.57
N GLY A 117 20.22 -20.58 -41.80
CA GLY A 117 21.31 -19.85 -42.48
C GLY A 117 20.96 -19.30 -43.88
N ILE A 118 19.93 -19.81 -44.55
CA ILE A 118 19.49 -19.36 -45.89
C ILE A 118 18.84 -17.96 -45.85
N TRP A 119 18.18 -17.61 -44.75
CA TRP A 119 17.41 -16.36 -44.63
C TRP A 119 18.18 -15.22 -43.96
N CYS A 120 19.39 -15.51 -43.47
CA CYS A 120 20.24 -14.55 -42.78
C CYS A 120 20.97 -13.66 -43.77
N GLN A 121 20.82 -12.34 -43.64
CA GLN A 121 21.42 -11.37 -44.56
C GLN A 121 22.83 -10.89 -44.14
N SER A 122 23.37 -11.40 -43.03
CA SER A 122 24.66 -10.91 -42.53
C SER A 122 25.81 -11.11 -43.53
N LYS A 123 26.59 -10.04 -43.74
CA LYS A 123 27.76 -10.06 -44.62
C LYS A 123 28.97 -10.78 -44.03
N SER A 124 28.95 -11.13 -42.73
CA SER A 124 30.06 -11.80 -42.03
C SER A 124 29.71 -13.24 -41.68
N ILE A 125 30.60 -14.17 -42.03
CA ILE A 125 30.48 -15.60 -41.72
C ILE A 125 30.42 -15.85 -40.19
N HIS A 126 30.97 -14.94 -39.38
CA HIS A 126 31.00 -15.05 -37.93
C HIS A 126 29.81 -14.38 -37.21
N LYS A 127 28.93 -13.67 -37.93
CA LYS A 127 27.77 -12.95 -37.37
C LYS A 127 26.46 -13.58 -37.86
N SER A 128 26.22 -14.82 -37.44
CA SER A 128 25.06 -15.62 -37.87
C SER A 128 23.75 -15.19 -37.20
N CYS A 129 22.61 -15.58 -37.77
CA CYS A 129 21.29 -15.30 -37.20
C CYS A 129 21.02 -16.09 -35.92
N PHE A 130 20.17 -15.52 -35.07
CA PHE A 130 19.86 -16.06 -33.76
C PHE A 130 18.66 -17.00 -33.76
N LYS A 131 18.70 -17.99 -32.89
CA LYS A 131 17.62 -18.91 -32.57
C LYS A 131 16.86 -18.41 -31.35
N SER A 132 15.54 -18.42 -31.43
CA SER A 132 14.64 -18.01 -30.35
C SER A 132 13.37 -18.86 -30.40
N GLY A 133 12.36 -18.54 -29.58
CA GLY A 133 11.09 -19.27 -29.56
C GLY A 133 10.27 -19.12 -30.85
N SER A 134 10.62 -18.17 -31.71
CA SER A 134 10.03 -18.00 -33.05
C SER A 134 11.05 -17.39 -34.03
N LYS A 135 10.84 -17.64 -35.33
CA LYS A 135 11.80 -17.31 -36.41
C LYS A 135 11.91 -15.82 -36.74
N ASP A 136 10.94 -15.01 -36.33
CA ASP A 136 10.92 -13.57 -36.52
C ASP A 136 11.89 -12.80 -35.61
N VAL A 137 12.66 -13.49 -34.74
CA VAL A 137 13.64 -12.83 -33.86
C VAL A 137 14.63 -11.95 -34.62
N ASN A 138 15.06 -12.38 -35.80
CA ASN A 138 16.02 -11.65 -36.63
C ASN A 138 15.36 -10.60 -37.54
N MET A 139 14.03 -10.47 -37.52
CA MET A 139 13.31 -9.58 -38.44
C MET A 139 13.80 -8.14 -38.31
N TYR A 140 13.94 -7.62 -37.08
CA TYR A 140 14.58 -6.32 -36.85
C TYR A 140 15.35 -6.33 -35.52
N PRO A 141 16.43 -5.53 -35.39
CA PRO A 141 17.33 -5.57 -34.22
C PRO A 141 16.65 -5.36 -32.87
N GLY A 142 15.58 -4.55 -32.83
CA GLY A 142 14.79 -4.33 -31.62
C GLY A 142 14.15 -5.60 -31.05
N VAL A 143 13.68 -6.53 -31.90
CA VAL A 143 13.16 -7.84 -31.43
C VAL A 143 14.29 -8.64 -30.81
N THR A 144 15.42 -8.74 -31.50
CA THR A 144 16.59 -9.48 -31.04
C THR A 144 17.07 -8.95 -29.69
N ALA A 145 17.22 -7.62 -29.56
CA ALA A 145 17.67 -6.97 -28.33
C ALA A 145 16.73 -7.25 -27.16
N LEU A 146 15.41 -7.09 -27.36
CA LEU A 146 14.41 -7.34 -26.32
C LEU A 146 14.34 -8.81 -25.92
N ARG A 147 14.33 -9.76 -26.87
CA ARG A 147 14.31 -11.20 -26.58
C ARG A 147 15.59 -11.66 -25.89
N THR A 148 16.75 -11.15 -26.30
CA THR A 148 18.02 -11.43 -25.61
C THR A 148 17.97 -10.95 -24.16
N THR A 149 17.42 -9.75 -23.93
CA THR A 149 17.26 -9.15 -22.60
C THR A 149 16.33 -9.98 -21.72
N LEU A 150 15.22 -10.48 -22.27
CA LEU A 150 14.27 -11.34 -21.56
C LEU A 150 14.89 -12.70 -21.19
N VAL A 151 15.70 -13.30 -22.08
CA VAL A 151 16.43 -14.55 -21.77
C VAL A 151 17.46 -14.32 -20.65
N LYS A 152 18.20 -13.21 -20.70
CA LYS A 152 19.12 -12.81 -19.62
C LYS A 152 18.38 -12.57 -18.30
N TYR A 153 17.21 -11.95 -18.36
CA TYR A 153 16.36 -11.70 -17.19
C TYR A 153 15.81 -13.00 -16.58
N HIS A 154 15.37 -13.97 -17.40
CA HIS A 154 15.02 -15.30 -16.92
C HIS A 154 16.19 -15.96 -16.19
N ASN A 155 17.40 -15.91 -16.77
CA ASN A 155 18.60 -16.46 -16.14
C ASN A 155 18.92 -15.77 -14.80
N TYR A 156 18.67 -14.46 -14.69
CA TYR A 156 18.75 -13.72 -13.43
C TYR A 156 17.72 -14.24 -12.40
N VAL A 157 16.46 -14.38 -12.78
CA VAL A 157 15.37 -14.89 -11.92
C VAL A 157 15.70 -16.27 -11.34
N VAL A 158 16.10 -17.23 -12.18
CA VAL A 158 16.41 -18.60 -11.70
C VAL A 158 17.65 -18.64 -10.82
N LEU A 159 18.64 -17.77 -11.07
CA LEU A 159 19.78 -17.61 -10.17
C LEU A 159 19.36 -17.13 -8.79
N GLN A 160 18.42 -16.17 -8.70
CA GLN A 160 17.90 -15.70 -7.42
C GLN A 160 17.04 -16.75 -6.71
N LEU A 161 16.18 -17.46 -7.44
CA LEU A 161 15.39 -18.59 -6.90
C LEU A 161 16.29 -19.67 -6.31
N ARG A 162 17.41 -19.98 -6.97
CA ARG A 162 18.38 -20.96 -6.48
C ARG A 162 19.08 -20.50 -5.20
N ILE A 163 19.30 -19.19 -5.02
CA ILE A 163 19.89 -18.64 -3.79
C ILE A 163 18.94 -18.86 -2.59
N VAL A 164 17.64 -18.65 -2.78
CA VAL A 164 16.65 -18.81 -1.70
C VAL A 164 16.22 -20.28 -1.50
N ASN A 165 16.31 -21.11 -2.54
CA ASN A 165 16.01 -22.54 -2.50
C ASN A 165 17.16 -23.37 -3.08
N PRO A 166 18.26 -23.59 -2.34
CA PRO A 166 19.44 -24.30 -2.85
C PRO A 166 19.18 -25.76 -3.24
N SER A 167 18.10 -26.37 -2.73
CA SER A 167 17.72 -27.77 -2.95
C SER A 167 16.86 -28.00 -4.20
N TRP A 168 16.40 -26.94 -4.88
CA TRP A 168 15.56 -27.11 -6.07
C TRP A 168 16.34 -27.69 -7.25
N SER A 169 15.69 -28.60 -7.98
CA SER A 169 16.23 -29.21 -9.20
C SER A 169 16.28 -28.20 -10.36
N ASP A 170 17.05 -28.54 -11.42
CA ASP A 170 17.07 -27.77 -12.68
C ASP A 170 15.66 -27.52 -13.21
N GLU A 171 14.84 -28.58 -13.26
CA GLU A 171 13.48 -28.53 -13.78
C GLU A 171 12.59 -27.62 -12.94
N LYS A 172 12.64 -27.74 -11.60
CA LYS A 172 11.82 -26.89 -10.71
C LYS A 172 12.23 -25.42 -10.86
N LEU A 173 13.54 -25.13 -10.87
CA LEU A 173 14.04 -23.77 -11.08
C LEU A 173 13.59 -23.19 -12.42
N PHE A 174 13.70 -23.97 -13.49
CA PHE A 174 13.30 -23.55 -14.82
C PHE A 174 11.79 -23.24 -14.89
N GLN A 175 10.94 -24.15 -14.41
CA GLN A 175 9.48 -23.99 -14.50
C GLN A 175 9.00 -22.81 -13.65
N GLU A 176 9.52 -22.65 -12.43
CA GLU A 176 9.20 -21.50 -11.58
C GLU A 176 9.71 -20.19 -12.19
N GLY A 177 10.93 -20.17 -12.74
CA GLY A 177 11.46 -19.01 -13.45
C GLY A 177 10.63 -18.63 -14.67
N LYS A 178 10.21 -19.61 -15.47
CA LYS A 178 9.30 -19.41 -16.62
C LYS A 178 7.97 -18.83 -16.13
N LYS A 179 7.37 -19.43 -15.10
CA LYS A 179 6.08 -19.01 -14.54
C LYS A 179 6.12 -17.54 -14.07
N ILE A 180 7.18 -17.15 -13.35
CA ILE A 180 7.37 -15.77 -12.88
C ILE A 180 7.50 -14.80 -14.06
N VAL A 181 8.40 -15.07 -15.01
CA VAL A 181 8.64 -14.16 -16.15
C VAL A 181 7.38 -14.02 -17.02
N VAL A 182 6.62 -15.10 -17.21
CA VAL A 182 5.34 -15.05 -17.94
C VAL A 182 4.32 -14.18 -17.21
N ALA A 183 4.17 -14.35 -15.89
CA ALA A 183 3.28 -13.52 -15.10
C ALA A 183 3.65 -12.03 -15.15
N GLN A 184 4.94 -11.72 -15.15
CA GLN A 184 5.44 -10.36 -15.33
C GLN A 184 5.12 -9.78 -16.70
N LEU A 185 5.26 -10.56 -17.77
CA LEU A 185 4.87 -10.15 -19.12
C LEU A 185 3.37 -9.87 -19.21
N GLN A 186 2.54 -10.73 -18.62
CA GLN A 186 1.09 -10.52 -18.53
C GLN A 186 0.76 -9.23 -17.76
N PHE A 187 1.41 -9.02 -16.60
CA PHE A 187 1.23 -7.82 -15.78
C PHE A 187 1.63 -6.55 -16.54
N ILE A 188 2.85 -6.48 -17.08
CA ILE A 188 3.35 -5.33 -17.87
C ILE A 188 2.42 -5.03 -19.05
N THR A 189 1.97 -6.06 -19.77
CA THR A 189 1.08 -5.88 -20.92
C THR A 189 -0.21 -5.15 -20.53
N TYR A 190 -0.88 -5.58 -19.46
CA TYR A 190 -2.18 -5.01 -19.07
C TYR A 190 -2.05 -3.75 -18.19
N HIS A 191 -0.93 -3.59 -17.49
CA HIS A 191 -0.69 -2.47 -16.57
C HIS A 191 -0.02 -1.27 -17.25
N GLU A 192 1.00 -1.51 -18.08
CA GLU A 192 1.81 -0.45 -18.68
C GLU A 192 1.44 -0.22 -20.16
N PHE A 193 1.30 -1.28 -20.95
CA PHE A 193 1.16 -1.17 -22.41
C PHE A 193 -0.28 -0.90 -22.89
N LEU A 194 -1.24 -1.75 -22.55
CA LEU A 194 -2.64 -1.63 -23.01
C LEU A 194 -3.32 -0.30 -22.65
N PRO A 195 -3.11 0.31 -21.48
CA PRO A 195 -3.73 1.60 -21.16
C PRO A 195 -3.32 2.73 -22.11
N ILE A 196 -2.12 2.67 -22.69
CA ILE A 196 -1.63 3.63 -23.69
C ILE A 196 -2.30 3.36 -25.04
N LEU A 197 -2.37 2.09 -25.43
CA LEU A 197 -2.92 1.67 -26.70
C LEU A 197 -4.45 1.90 -26.78
N LEU A 198 -5.20 1.42 -25.79
CA LEU A 198 -6.67 1.35 -25.80
C LEU A 198 -7.35 2.53 -25.10
N GLY A 199 -6.61 3.23 -24.24
CA GLY A 199 -7.12 4.30 -23.40
C GLY A 199 -7.90 3.83 -22.16
N LYS A 200 -7.88 4.65 -21.11
CA LYS A 200 -8.43 4.29 -19.78
C LYS A 200 -9.93 3.94 -19.80
N HIS A 201 -10.72 4.56 -20.68
CA HIS A 201 -12.15 4.30 -20.78
C HIS A 201 -12.41 2.88 -21.29
N SER A 202 -11.75 2.47 -22.37
CA SER A 202 -11.86 1.14 -22.97
C SER A 202 -11.37 0.05 -22.02
N MET A 203 -10.28 0.31 -21.29
CA MET A 203 -9.79 -0.61 -20.24
C MET A 203 -10.87 -0.93 -19.19
N ILE A 204 -11.73 0.03 -18.85
CA ILE A 204 -12.86 -0.19 -17.92
C ILE A 204 -14.00 -0.89 -18.65
N LYS A 205 -14.40 -0.40 -19.83
CA LYS A 205 -15.53 -0.92 -20.61
C LYS A 205 -15.41 -2.42 -20.88
N PHE A 206 -14.21 -2.90 -21.19
CA PHE A 206 -13.94 -4.31 -21.50
C PHE A 206 -13.33 -5.08 -20.30
N ASN A 207 -13.35 -4.49 -19.10
CA ASN A 207 -12.86 -5.11 -17.86
C ASN A 207 -11.41 -5.64 -17.94
N LEU A 208 -10.53 -4.91 -18.63
CA LEU A 208 -9.12 -5.26 -18.85
C LEU A 208 -8.20 -4.80 -17.72
N LYS A 209 -8.73 -4.18 -16.66
CA LYS A 209 -7.91 -3.78 -15.52
C LYS A 209 -7.52 -5.00 -14.68
N LEU A 210 -6.28 -5.01 -14.21
CA LEU A 210 -5.77 -6.00 -13.26
C LEU A 210 -6.30 -5.73 -11.85
N GLN A 211 -6.33 -6.76 -11.01
CA GLN A 211 -6.67 -6.60 -9.60
C GLN A 211 -5.54 -5.87 -8.87
N LYS A 212 -5.89 -4.99 -7.94
CA LYS A 212 -4.91 -4.27 -7.12
C LYS A 212 -4.34 -5.15 -5.99
N SER A 213 -5.11 -6.12 -5.54
CA SER A 213 -4.78 -7.09 -4.50
C SER A 213 -5.67 -8.33 -4.67
N GLY A 214 -5.34 -9.44 -3.99
CA GLY A 214 -6.12 -10.68 -4.07
C GLY A 214 -5.95 -11.40 -5.40
N TYR A 215 -6.89 -12.32 -5.67
CA TYR A 215 -6.96 -13.13 -6.89
C TYR A 215 -8.06 -12.60 -7.83
N ASP A 216 -7.93 -12.87 -9.12
CA ASP A 216 -9.00 -12.72 -10.11
C ASP A 216 -9.71 -14.08 -10.29
N SER A 217 -11.03 -14.11 -10.27
CA SER A 217 -11.84 -15.35 -10.39
C SER A 217 -12.73 -15.36 -11.63
N ASN A 218 -12.44 -14.50 -12.59
CA ASN A 218 -13.23 -14.34 -13.83
C ASN A 218 -12.77 -15.28 -14.97
N TYR A 219 -11.99 -16.32 -14.69
CA TYR A 219 -11.70 -17.35 -15.69
C TYR A 219 -13.01 -18.02 -16.13
N ASP A 220 -13.22 -18.10 -17.45
CA ASP A 220 -14.39 -18.75 -18.04
C ASP A 220 -13.94 -19.75 -19.09
N ILE A 221 -14.20 -21.03 -18.81
CA ILE A 221 -13.87 -22.14 -19.71
C ILE A 221 -14.57 -22.06 -21.06
N ASN A 222 -15.68 -21.31 -21.14
CA ASN A 222 -16.46 -21.14 -22.38
C ASN A 222 -15.93 -19.99 -23.25
N VAL A 223 -15.00 -19.17 -22.75
CA VAL A 223 -14.36 -18.12 -23.53
C VAL A 223 -13.25 -18.72 -24.38
N ASN A 224 -13.34 -18.51 -25.70
CA ASN A 224 -12.30 -18.95 -26.63
C ASN A 224 -11.18 -17.89 -26.74
N PRO A 225 -9.94 -18.19 -26.30
CA PRO A 225 -8.82 -17.25 -26.34
C PRO A 225 -8.12 -17.19 -27.70
N ASN A 226 -8.57 -17.96 -28.71
CA ASN A 226 -7.95 -17.96 -30.03
C ASN A 226 -7.84 -16.54 -30.61
N THR A 227 -6.74 -16.30 -31.31
CA THR A 227 -6.49 -15.03 -31.97
C THR A 227 -7.51 -14.81 -33.09
N PHE A 228 -8.22 -13.68 -33.03
CA PHE A 228 -9.13 -13.25 -34.09
C PHE A 228 -8.37 -13.01 -35.38
N ASN A 229 -8.96 -13.44 -36.49
CA ASN A 229 -8.33 -13.36 -37.79
C ASN A 229 -8.13 -11.89 -38.24
N GLU A 230 -9.07 -11.03 -37.90
CA GLU A 230 -8.96 -9.58 -38.13
C GLU A 230 -7.83 -8.94 -37.30
N VAL A 231 -7.54 -9.47 -36.11
CA VAL A 231 -6.45 -8.97 -35.27
C VAL A 231 -5.10 -9.42 -35.81
N SER A 232 -4.98 -10.68 -36.26
CA SER A 232 -3.73 -11.21 -36.83
C SER A 232 -3.30 -10.45 -38.09
N ILE A 233 -4.24 -10.06 -38.94
CA ILE A 233 -3.98 -9.32 -40.17
C ILE A 233 -3.63 -7.85 -39.93
N ILE A 234 -4.24 -7.21 -38.92
CA ILE A 234 -4.08 -5.75 -38.73
C ILE A 234 -2.87 -5.35 -37.87
N LEU A 235 -2.39 -6.24 -37.00
CA LEU A 235 -1.31 -5.92 -36.06
C LEU A 235 0.01 -5.56 -36.77
N THR A 236 0.40 -6.30 -37.81
CA THR A 236 1.65 -6.04 -38.53
C THR A 236 1.63 -4.69 -39.27
N PRO A 237 0.61 -4.36 -40.10
CA PRO A 237 0.48 -3.02 -40.68
C PRO A 237 0.41 -1.89 -39.64
N LEU A 238 -0.29 -2.12 -38.52
CA LEU A 238 -0.38 -1.14 -37.44
C LEU A 238 1.00 -0.83 -36.86
N VAL A 239 1.79 -1.85 -36.50
CA VAL A 239 3.15 -1.67 -35.98
C VAL A 239 4.04 -0.99 -37.02
N MET A 240 3.99 -1.40 -38.29
CA MET A 240 4.77 -0.78 -39.37
C MET A 240 4.44 0.71 -39.56
N SER A 241 3.18 1.12 -39.36
CA SER A 241 2.78 2.54 -39.43
C SER A 241 3.38 3.41 -38.31
N MET A 242 3.86 2.78 -37.23
CA MET A 242 4.46 3.45 -36.08
C MET A 242 5.98 3.53 -36.17
N LEU A 243 6.60 2.78 -37.09
CA LEU A 243 8.05 2.75 -37.27
C LEU A 243 8.51 3.91 -38.17
N GLY A 244 9.61 4.55 -37.79
CA GLY A 244 10.29 5.55 -38.61
C GLY A 244 11.02 4.92 -39.80
N GLU A 245 11.75 5.74 -40.58
CA GLU A 245 12.52 5.23 -41.73
C GLU A 245 13.91 4.70 -41.32
N GLN A 246 14.35 5.09 -40.12
CA GLN A 246 15.72 4.90 -39.65
C GLN A 246 15.76 4.26 -38.26
N ILE A 247 16.83 3.50 -38.00
CA ILE A 247 17.25 3.06 -36.67
C ILE A 247 18.57 3.75 -36.35
N ARG A 248 18.61 4.42 -35.20
CA ARG A 248 19.80 5.12 -34.71
C ARG A 248 20.41 4.36 -33.56
N THR A 249 21.72 4.51 -33.39
CA THR A 249 22.42 3.97 -32.24
C THR A 249 22.75 5.13 -31.31
N VAL A 250 22.54 4.92 -30.01
CA VAL A 250 22.67 5.98 -29.01
C VAL A 250 23.61 5.52 -27.91
N ASP A 251 24.70 6.26 -27.70
CA ASP A 251 25.67 5.95 -26.67
C ASP A 251 25.13 6.21 -25.24
N GLU A 252 25.94 5.90 -24.22
CA GLU A 252 25.58 6.12 -22.81
C GLU A 252 25.29 7.59 -22.45
N LYS A 253 25.74 8.56 -23.26
CA LYS A 253 25.53 9.99 -23.04
C LYS A 253 24.32 10.53 -23.79
N GLY A 254 23.63 9.70 -24.57
CA GLY A 254 22.48 10.11 -25.37
C GLY A 254 22.85 10.67 -26.74
N TRP A 255 24.10 10.55 -27.20
CA TRP A 255 24.51 11.00 -28.53
C TRP A 255 24.24 9.93 -29.58
N ILE A 256 23.72 10.35 -30.72
CA ILE A 256 23.57 9.49 -31.89
C ILE A 256 24.96 9.15 -32.41
N THR A 257 25.30 7.88 -32.47
CA THR A 257 26.59 7.38 -32.96
C THR A 257 26.53 6.96 -34.42
N ASN A 258 25.46 6.30 -34.85
CA ASN A 258 25.21 5.88 -36.23
C ASN A 258 23.72 5.97 -36.56
N ASP A 259 23.42 5.99 -37.86
CA ASP A 259 22.07 6.08 -38.41
C ASP A 259 21.95 5.11 -39.59
N PHE A 260 20.99 4.20 -39.54
CA PHE A 260 20.79 3.13 -40.54
C PHE A 260 19.36 3.17 -41.07
N LEU A 261 19.19 2.89 -42.36
CA LEU A 261 17.86 2.67 -42.91
C LEU A 261 17.32 1.32 -42.43
N ILE A 262 16.05 1.27 -42.02
CA ILE A 262 15.43 0.01 -41.55
C ILE A 262 15.51 -1.09 -42.60
N SER A 263 15.39 -0.73 -43.89
CA SER A 263 15.47 -1.67 -45.01
C SER A 263 16.80 -2.42 -45.10
N GLU A 264 17.89 -1.86 -44.57
CA GLU A 264 19.22 -2.47 -44.57
C GLU A 264 19.43 -3.45 -43.41
N MET A 265 18.51 -3.50 -42.44
CA MET A 265 18.68 -4.26 -41.20
C MET A 265 17.78 -5.51 -41.10
N PHE A 266 16.90 -5.74 -42.08
CA PHE A 266 16.02 -6.90 -42.06
C PHE A 266 16.80 -8.21 -42.16
N ASN A 267 16.62 -9.10 -41.17
CA ASN A 267 17.33 -10.37 -41.09
C ASN A 267 18.87 -10.24 -41.06
N ASP A 268 19.41 -9.07 -40.69
CA ASP A 268 20.84 -8.88 -40.46
C ASP A 268 21.13 -8.62 -38.96
N PRO A 269 21.63 -9.61 -38.22
CA PRO A 269 21.97 -9.49 -36.80
C PRO A 269 23.32 -8.79 -36.57
N ALA A 270 24.04 -8.35 -37.61
CA ALA A 270 25.44 -7.95 -37.51
C ALA A 270 25.71 -6.89 -36.43
N PHE A 271 24.73 -6.01 -36.22
CA PHE A 271 24.78 -4.95 -35.23
C PHE A 271 24.71 -5.46 -33.79
N ILE A 272 23.93 -6.51 -33.51
CA ILE A 272 23.75 -7.05 -32.16
C ILE A 272 25.05 -7.66 -31.61
N TYR A 273 25.95 -8.08 -32.49
CA TYR A 273 27.27 -8.60 -32.15
C TYR A 273 28.29 -7.51 -31.75
N GLU A 274 27.98 -6.23 -31.97
CA GLU A 274 28.87 -5.13 -31.59
C GLU A 274 28.90 -4.94 -30.07
N LYS A 275 29.98 -4.31 -29.58
CA LYS A 275 30.10 -4.00 -28.16
C LYS A 275 28.97 -3.05 -27.77
N ASP A 276 28.19 -3.44 -26.76
CA ASP A 276 27.02 -2.71 -26.27
C ASP A 276 25.89 -2.55 -27.31
N GLY A 277 25.92 -3.32 -28.42
CA GLY A 277 24.91 -3.23 -29.49
C GLY A 277 23.48 -3.53 -29.03
N ILE A 278 23.29 -4.44 -28.05
CA ILE A 278 21.97 -4.68 -27.44
C ILE A 278 21.51 -3.42 -26.71
N GLU A 279 22.36 -2.85 -25.86
CA GLU A 279 22.07 -1.67 -25.06
C GLU A 279 21.82 -0.44 -25.93
N ASP A 280 22.56 -0.27 -27.03
CA ASP A 280 22.38 0.83 -27.98
C ASP A 280 21.01 0.76 -28.68
N VAL A 281 20.57 -0.44 -29.13
CA VAL A 281 19.21 -0.63 -29.63
C VAL A 281 18.18 -0.33 -28.56
N LEU A 282 18.39 -0.79 -27.31
CA LEU A 282 17.46 -0.54 -26.21
C LEU A 282 17.35 0.96 -25.86
N ARG A 283 18.45 1.72 -25.89
CA ARG A 283 18.40 3.18 -25.71
C ARG A 283 17.63 3.84 -26.85
N PHE A 284 17.85 3.41 -28.08
CA PHE A 284 17.11 3.93 -29.23
C PHE A 284 15.59 3.71 -29.09
N VAL A 285 15.15 2.47 -28.90
CA VAL A 285 13.70 2.16 -28.88
C VAL A 285 12.96 2.78 -27.68
N THR A 286 13.68 3.19 -26.64
CA THR A 286 13.10 3.85 -25.46
C THR A 286 13.16 5.38 -25.53
N LEU A 287 13.94 5.94 -26.47
CA LEU A 287 14.10 7.38 -26.66
C LEU A 287 13.48 7.92 -27.94
N GLU A 288 13.28 7.07 -28.93
CA GLU A 288 12.74 7.47 -30.22
C GLU A 288 11.23 7.68 -30.16
N LYS A 289 10.75 8.67 -30.92
CA LYS A 289 9.31 8.92 -31.04
C LYS A 289 8.72 7.95 -32.05
N ILE A 290 7.62 7.31 -31.69
CA ILE A 290 6.80 6.59 -32.67
C ILE A 290 6.18 7.57 -33.67
N ALA A 291 5.99 7.10 -34.91
CA ALA A 291 5.09 7.76 -35.83
C ALA A 291 3.63 7.59 -35.36
N ARG A 292 2.77 8.54 -35.73
CA ARG A 292 1.34 8.45 -35.42
C ARG A 292 0.73 7.27 -36.22
N PRO A 293 0.05 6.31 -35.57
CA PRO A 293 -0.66 5.24 -36.25
C PRO A 293 -1.60 5.81 -37.31
N SER A 294 -1.39 5.43 -38.57
CA SER A 294 -2.16 5.95 -39.70
C SER A 294 -1.99 5.09 -40.95
N ILE A 295 -2.72 5.44 -42.02
CA ILE A 295 -2.55 4.82 -43.33
C ILE A 295 -1.21 5.19 -44.01
N PHE A 296 -0.49 6.18 -43.47
CA PHE A 296 0.82 6.58 -43.96
C PHE A 296 1.89 5.65 -43.39
N VAL A 297 2.41 4.78 -44.25
CA VAL A 297 3.50 3.85 -43.93
C VAL A 297 4.72 4.25 -44.75
N SER A 298 5.91 4.24 -44.12
CA SER A 298 7.17 4.64 -44.76
C SER A 298 7.45 3.82 -46.02
N SER A 299 8.13 4.47 -46.98
CA SER A 299 8.69 3.83 -48.18
C SER A 299 9.58 2.63 -47.87
N GLN A 300 10.17 2.56 -46.67
CA GLN A 300 10.98 1.42 -46.22
C GLN A 300 10.16 0.11 -46.12
N PHE A 301 8.84 0.21 -45.92
CA PHE A 301 7.93 -0.94 -45.92
C PHE A 301 7.08 -1.03 -47.20
N ARG A 302 7.15 0.00 -48.06
CA ARG A 302 6.45 0.10 -49.35
C ARG A 302 7.47 0.13 -50.50
N GLY A 303 7.96 -1.04 -50.89
CA GLY A 303 8.94 -1.16 -51.97
C GLY A 303 10.34 -1.60 -51.56
N GLN A 304 10.67 -1.50 -50.27
CA GLN A 304 12.00 -1.86 -49.74
C GLN A 304 11.93 -2.93 -48.63
N TYR A 305 10.73 -3.48 -48.35
CA TYR A 305 10.56 -4.46 -47.29
C TYR A 305 11.30 -5.77 -47.61
N LEU A 306 12.14 -6.23 -46.68
CA LEU A 306 13.00 -7.41 -46.85
C LEU A 306 13.89 -7.36 -48.11
N ILE A 307 14.23 -6.15 -48.61
CA ILE A 307 15.18 -6.04 -49.71
C ILE A 307 16.51 -6.68 -49.29
N ASN A 308 17.14 -7.40 -50.21
CA ASN A 308 18.50 -7.88 -50.04
C ASN A 308 19.40 -7.19 -51.04
N GLY A 309 20.68 -7.01 -50.72
CA GLY A 309 21.63 -6.28 -51.57
C GLY A 309 21.87 -6.87 -52.97
N LYS A 310 21.19 -7.97 -53.34
CA LYS A 310 21.23 -8.60 -54.67
C LYS A 310 20.02 -8.23 -55.55
N ASN A 311 18.91 -7.77 -54.95
CA ASN A 311 17.66 -7.46 -55.65
C ASN A 311 17.55 -5.94 -55.93
N LYS A 312 16.93 -5.58 -57.06
CA LYS A 312 16.69 -4.17 -57.46
C LYS A 312 15.47 -3.54 -56.78
N TYR A 313 14.64 -4.34 -56.11
CA TYR A 313 13.42 -3.92 -55.43
C TYR A 313 13.15 -4.86 -54.24
N GLY A 314 12.45 -4.34 -53.22
CA GLY A 314 11.90 -5.10 -52.09
C GLY A 314 10.38 -5.30 -52.22
N LEU A 315 9.77 -5.92 -51.21
CA LEU A 315 8.33 -6.17 -51.17
C LEU A 315 7.54 -4.95 -50.68
N ASP A 316 6.24 -4.92 -50.96
CA ASP A 316 5.31 -3.97 -50.36
C ASP A 316 4.50 -4.72 -49.29
N ALA A 317 4.85 -4.47 -48.03
CA ALA A 317 4.27 -5.15 -46.89
C ALA A 317 2.77 -4.86 -46.73
N ILE A 318 2.32 -3.67 -47.13
CA ILE A 318 0.92 -3.26 -47.02
C ILE A 318 0.09 -3.91 -48.13
N ALA A 319 0.59 -3.94 -49.36
CA ALA A 319 -0.06 -4.66 -50.45
C ALA A 319 -0.19 -6.17 -50.12
N LEU A 320 0.86 -6.77 -49.56
CA LEU A 320 0.82 -8.16 -49.08
C LEU A 320 -0.19 -8.36 -47.96
N ALA A 321 -0.26 -7.46 -46.96
CA ALA A 321 -1.23 -7.56 -45.88
C ALA A 321 -2.69 -7.42 -46.37
N LEU A 322 -2.95 -6.54 -47.35
CA LEU A 322 -4.26 -6.42 -47.99
C LEU A 322 -4.64 -7.69 -48.75
N LYS A 323 -3.69 -8.25 -49.50
CA LYS A 323 -3.86 -9.52 -50.21
C LYS A 323 -4.15 -10.67 -49.23
N GLN A 324 -3.42 -10.71 -48.12
CA GLN A 324 -3.60 -11.69 -47.06
C GLN A 324 -4.97 -11.53 -46.37
N GLY A 325 -5.43 -10.31 -46.11
CA GLY A 325 -6.76 -10.05 -45.56
C GLY A 325 -7.88 -10.59 -46.46
N ARG A 326 -7.73 -10.47 -47.78
CA ARG A 326 -8.66 -11.06 -48.76
C ARG A 326 -8.62 -12.59 -48.74
N ASP A 327 -7.43 -13.19 -48.69
CA ASP A 327 -7.27 -14.65 -48.57
C ASP A 327 -7.88 -15.20 -47.27
N HIS A 328 -7.78 -14.44 -46.18
CA HIS A 328 -8.35 -14.76 -44.88
C HIS A 328 -9.87 -14.55 -44.81
N GLY A 329 -10.49 -13.98 -45.86
CA GLY A 329 -11.93 -13.72 -45.90
C GLY A 329 -12.38 -12.61 -44.94
N ILE A 330 -11.51 -11.66 -44.62
CA ILE A 330 -11.82 -10.53 -43.74
C ILE A 330 -12.86 -9.63 -44.42
N ARG A 331 -13.96 -9.33 -43.71
CA ARG A 331 -15.03 -8.47 -44.22
C ARG A 331 -14.59 -7.00 -44.30
N GLY A 332 -15.36 -6.19 -45.03
CA GLY A 332 -15.13 -4.75 -45.13
C GLY A 332 -15.20 -4.03 -43.79
N TYR A 333 -14.55 -2.87 -43.72
CA TYR A 333 -14.44 -2.00 -42.55
C TYR A 333 -15.80 -1.66 -41.91
N ARG A 334 -16.83 -1.38 -42.72
CA ARG A 334 -18.18 -1.06 -42.24
C ARG A 334 -18.77 -2.18 -41.36
N PHE A 335 -18.57 -3.44 -41.74
CA PHE A 335 -19.06 -4.59 -40.95
C PHE A 335 -18.46 -4.59 -39.53
N TYR A 336 -17.16 -4.36 -39.43
CA TYR A 336 -16.47 -4.35 -38.13
C TYR A 336 -16.89 -3.18 -37.24
N ARG A 337 -17.26 -2.03 -37.84
CA ARG A 337 -17.88 -0.93 -37.09
C ARG A 337 -19.24 -1.33 -36.51
N GLN A 338 -20.07 -1.99 -37.31
CA GLN A 338 -21.42 -2.42 -36.89
C GLN A 338 -21.36 -3.42 -35.73
N ILE A 339 -20.50 -4.45 -35.79
CA ILE A 339 -20.35 -5.43 -34.69
C ILE A 339 -19.72 -4.82 -33.42
N CYS A 340 -19.09 -3.65 -33.54
CA CYS A 340 -18.57 -2.86 -32.44
C CYS A 340 -19.58 -1.86 -31.88
N GLY A 341 -20.79 -1.79 -32.46
CA GLY A 341 -21.83 -0.85 -32.07
C GLY A 341 -21.46 0.61 -32.36
N LEU A 342 -20.60 0.84 -33.36
CA LEU A 342 -20.20 2.18 -33.78
C LEU A 342 -21.20 2.73 -34.81
N PRO A 343 -21.27 4.07 -35.00
CA PRO A 343 -22.10 4.66 -36.03
C PRO A 343 -21.79 4.07 -37.41
N ASP A 344 -22.85 3.68 -38.11
CA ASP A 344 -22.77 3.09 -39.45
C ASP A 344 -22.23 4.10 -40.47
N ILE A 345 -21.65 3.59 -41.57
CA ILE A 345 -21.10 4.39 -42.65
C ILE A 345 -21.78 3.96 -43.94
N SER A 346 -22.60 4.84 -44.50
CA SER A 346 -23.43 4.56 -45.68
C SER A 346 -23.18 5.51 -46.85
N LYS A 347 -22.53 6.64 -46.58
CA LYS A 347 -22.17 7.67 -47.58
C LYS A 347 -20.82 8.29 -47.26
N VAL A 348 -20.24 8.98 -48.24
CA VAL A 348 -18.91 9.60 -48.13
C VAL A 348 -18.79 10.60 -46.98
N ASP A 349 -19.85 11.31 -46.62
CA ASP A 349 -19.80 12.26 -45.49
C ASP A 349 -19.67 11.55 -44.13
N ASP A 350 -20.17 10.31 -44.01
CA ASP A 350 -19.98 9.51 -42.81
C ASP A 350 -18.50 9.11 -42.66
N LEU A 351 -17.81 8.85 -43.77
CA LEU A 351 -16.35 8.64 -43.79
C LEU A 351 -15.60 9.90 -43.36
N LYS A 352 -15.94 11.09 -43.88
CA LYS A 352 -15.32 12.36 -43.45
C LYS A 352 -15.50 12.61 -41.95
N SER A 353 -16.66 12.26 -41.41
CA SER A 353 -16.91 12.38 -39.96
C SER A 353 -16.01 11.45 -39.14
N SER A 354 -15.72 10.25 -39.65
CA SER A 354 -14.98 9.18 -38.96
C SER A 354 -13.46 9.25 -39.18
N PHE A 355 -12.99 9.71 -40.34
CA PHE A 355 -11.58 9.72 -40.74
C PHE A 355 -10.87 11.01 -40.35
N TYR A 356 -9.56 10.94 -40.09
CA TYR A 356 -8.81 12.13 -39.65
C TYR A 356 -8.59 13.19 -40.74
N SER A 357 -8.96 12.91 -42.00
CA SER A 357 -8.83 13.84 -43.13
C SER A 357 -9.97 13.64 -44.14
N ASP A 358 -10.66 14.73 -44.47
CA ASP A 358 -11.73 14.73 -45.48
C ASP A 358 -11.19 14.40 -46.88
N THR A 359 -10.00 14.92 -47.23
CA THR A 359 -9.32 14.58 -48.48
C THR A 359 -8.99 13.10 -48.57
N LEU A 360 -8.57 12.50 -47.44
CA LEU A 360 -8.33 11.06 -47.39
C LEU A 360 -9.63 10.27 -47.56
N ALA A 361 -10.72 10.69 -46.90
CA ALA A 361 -12.02 10.06 -47.04
C ALA A 361 -12.52 10.07 -48.50
N LEU A 362 -12.32 11.18 -49.23
CA LEU A 362 -12.62 11.27 -50.65
C LEU A 362 -11.75 10.33 -51.49
N LYS A 363 -10.43 10.33 -51.28
CA LYS A 363 -9.51 9.43 -52.01
C LYS A 363 -9.82 7.96 -51.79
N VAL A 364 -10.12 7.57 -50.55
CA VAL A 364 -10.54 6.21 -50.23
C VAL A 364 -11.86 5.94 -50.95
N TYR A 365 -12.85 6.81 -50.83
CA TYR A 365 -14.14 6.63 -51.51
C TYR A 365 -14.01 6.51 -53.04
N GLU A 366 -13.13 7.27 -53.69
CA GLU A 366 -12.85 7.19 -55.13
C GLU A 366 -12.10 5.90 -55.54
N SER A 367 -11.42 5.24 -54.59
CA SER A 367 -10.64 4.02 -54.86
C SER A 367 -11.46 2.73 -54.78
N TYR A 368 -12.69 2.78 -54.25
CA TYR A 368 -13.59 1.62 -54.13
C TYR A 368 -14.92 1.91 -54.82
N GLU A 369 -15.50 0.90 -55.47
CA GLU A 369 -16.82 1.05 -56.10
C GLU A 369 -17.95 1.14 -55.05
N SER A 370 -17.79 0.51 -53.89
CA SER A 370 -18.73 0.55 -52.75
C SER A 370 -18.01 0.79 -51.41
N ILE A 371 -18.71 1.42 -50.47
CA ILE A 371 -18.24 1.60 -49.08
C ILE A 371 -18.09 0.25 -48.36
N ASP A 372 -18.88 -0.75 -48.74
CA ASP A 372 -18.81 -2.09 -48.16
C ASP A 372 -17.52 -2.84 -48.53
N ASP A 373 -16.82 -2.39 -49.58
CA ASP A 373 -15.59 -3.01 -50.09
C ASP A 373 -14.31 -2.44 -49.44
N ILE A 374 -14.40 -1.34 -48.69
CA ILE A 374 -13.25 -0.73 -48.02
C ILE A 374 -12.64 -1.75 -47.05
N GLU A 375 -11.39 -2.17 -47.26
CA GLU A 375 -10.76 -3.15 -46.36
C GLU A 375 -10.63 -2.63 -44.93
N LEU A 376 -10.72 -3.55 -43.97
CA LEU A 376 -10.57 -3.24 -42.54
C LEU A 376 -9.27 -2.48 -42.23
N ILE A 377 -8.14 -2.88 -42.82
CA ILE A 377 -6.83 -2.24 -42.60
C ILE A 377 -6.89 -0.76 -42.99
N ILE A 378 -7.46 -0.46 -44.16
CA ILE A 378 -7.54 0.90 -44.71
C ILE A 378 -8.46 1.76 -43.87
N GLY A 379 -9.70 1.28 -43.65
CA GLY A 379 -10.68 2.06 -42.91
C GLY A 379 -10.29 2.28 -41.44
N ALA A 380 -9.78 1.27 -40.76
CA ALA A 380 -9.47 1.36 -39.33
C ALA A 380 -8.22 2.21 -39.04
N LEU A 381 -7.21 2.21 -39.93
CA LEU A 381 -6.04 3.11 -39.81
C LEU A 381 -6.34 4.55 -40.25
N ALA A 382 -7.40 4.78 -41.02
CA ALA A 382 -7.84 6.11 -41.44
C ALA A 382 -8.69 6.83 -40.36
N GLU A 383 -9.13 6.14 -39.31
CA GLU A 383 -9.99 6.70 -38.26
C GLU A 383 -9.35 7.83 -37.46
N LYS A 384 -10.18 8.76 -36.97
CA LYS A 384 -9.81 9.65 -35.88
C LYS A 384 -9.53 8.82 -34.62
N LEU A 385 -8.40 9.10 -33.97
CA LEU A 385 -8.00 8.43 -32.74
C LEU A 385 -8.98 8.76 -31.61
N LEU A 386 -9.26 7.79 -30.74
CA LEU A 386 -10.05 8.03 -29.53
C LEU A 386 -9.27 8.87 -28.52
N ARG A 387 -9.98 9.75 -27.81
CA ARG A 387 -9.36 10.63 -26.80
C ARG A 387 -8.68 9.79 -25.72
N GLY A 388 -7.36 9.97 -25.57
CA GLY A 388 -6.54 9.25 -24.59
C GLY A 388 -6.18 7.81 -24.99
N SER A 389 -6.33 7.46 -26.28
CA SER A 389 -5.89 6.19 -26.89
C SER A 389 -5.01 6.50 -28.11
N LEU A 390 -4.09 5.60 -28.44
CA LEU A 390 -3.32 5.67 -29.68
C LEU A 390 -4.10 5.22 -30.92
N LEU A 391 -5.29 4.65 -30.75
CA LEU A 391 -6.03 3.96 -31.80
C LEU A 391 -7.44 4.53 -32.02
N GLY A 392 -7.97 4.32 -33.23
CA GLY A 392 -9.36 4.62 -33.58
C GLY A 392 -10.37 3.66 -32.93
N PRO A 393 -11.66 4.03 -32.89
CA PRO A 393 -12.71 3.27 -32.20
C PRO A 393 -12.85 1.82 -32.67
N THR A 394 -12.64 1.52 -33.96
CA THR A 394 -12.75 0.16 -34.49
C THR A 394 -11.62 -0.73 -33.97
N LEU A 395 -10.38 -0.25 -34.07
CA LEU A 395 -9.21 -0.99 -33.54
C LEU A 395 -9.28 -1.18 -32.03
N VAL A 396 -9.69 -0.15 -31.29
CA VAL A 396 -9.87 -0.24 -29.84
C VAL A 396 -10.88 -1.34 -29.49
N CYS A 397 -12.00 -1.41 -30.19
CA CYS A 397 -13.00 -2.46 -29.96
C CYS A 397 -12.44 -3.87 -30.22
N LEU A 398 -11.81 -4.09 -31.38
CA LEU A 398 -11.30 -5.41 -31.77
C LEU A 398 -10.20 -5.90 -30.82
N LEU A 399 -9.21 -5.04 -30.54
CA LEU A 399 -8.13 -5.39 -29.63
C LEU A 399 -8.63 -5.55 -28.20
N SER A 400 -9.57 -4.71 -27.74
CA SER A 400 -10.12 -4.87 -26.39
C SER A 400 -10.85 -6.20 -26.23
N LYS A 401 -11.63 -6.64 -27.24
CA LYS A 401 -12.26 -7.97 -27.24
C LYS A 401 -11.22 -9.09 -27.27
N GLN A 402 -10.17 -8.97 -28.08
CA GLN A 402 -9.08 -9.96 -28.12
C GLN A 402 -8.40 -10.12 -26.76
N PHE A 403 -7.94 -9.02 -26.16
CA PHE A 403 -7.28 -9.07 -24.85
C PHE A 403 -8.24 -9.49 -23.73
N GLN A 404 -9.54 -9.17 -23.83
CA GLN A 404 -10.54 -9.69 -22.89
C GLN A 404 -10.62 -11.21 -22.97
N ASN A 405 -10.69 -11.78 -24.17
CA ASN A 405 -10.71 -13.22 -24.38
C ASN A 405 -9.42 -13.90 -23.93
N LEU A 406 -8.26 -13.26 -24.15
CA LEU A 406 -6.98 -13.76 -23.66
C LEU A 406 -6.93 -13.80 -22.13
N LYS A 407 -7.42 -12.75 -21.45
CA LYS A 407 -7.45 -12.72 -19.99
C LYS A 407 -8.37 -13.79 -19.40
N TYR A 408 -9.61 -13.90 -19.90
CA TYR A 408 -10.62 -14.79 -19.31
C TYR A 408 -10.57 -16.23 -19.81
N GLY A 409 -10.03 -16.46 -21.01
CA GLY A 409 -9.83 -17.81 -21.55
C GLY A 409 -8.51 -18.46 -21.11
N ASP A 410 -7.59 -17.72 -20.47
CA ASP A 410 -6.33 -18.26 -19.98
C ASP A 410 -6.48 -18.82 -18.56
N ARG A 411 -6.47 -20.15 -18.46
CA ARG A 411 -6.48 -20.85 -17.16
C ARG A 411 -5.26 -20.51 -16.32
N PHE A 412 -4.11 -20.26 -16.95
CA PHE A 412 -2.85 -19.94 -16.30
C PHE A 412 -2.63 -18.43 -16.16
N TRP A 413 -3.67 -17.62 -16.35
CA TRP A 413 -3.64 -16.21 -16.05
C TRP A 413 -3.13 -15.97 -14.63
N PHE A 414 -2.10 -15.13 -14.49
CA PHE A 414 -1.31 -15.09 -13.26
C PHE A 414 -2.12 -14.73 -12.00
N GLU A 415 -3.23 -13.99 -12.12
CA GLU A 415 -4.08 -13.62 -10.97
C GLU A 415 -5.08 -14.70 -10.57
N ASN A 416 -5.25 -15.77 -11.37
CA ASN A 416 -6.23 -16.82 -11.07
C ASN A 416 -5.90 -17.55 -9.77
N TYR A 417 -6.93 -18.04 -9.07
CA TYR A 417 -6.79 -18.95 -7.92
C TYR A 417 -7.21 -20.39 -8.26
N PHE A 418 -6.21 -21.27 -8.30
CA PHE A 418 -6.28 -22.72 -8.45
C PHE A 418 -5.29 -23.31 -7.43
N PRO A 419 -5.76 -24.06 -6.42
CA PRO A 419 -4.96 -24.48 -5.27
C PRO A 419 -3.59 -25.08 -5.61
N ASP A 420 -3.46 -25.81 -6.73
CA ASP A 420 -2.24 -26.53 -7.09
C ASP A 420 -1.32 -25.78 -8.09
N SER A 421 -1.77 -24.66 -8.67
CA SER A 421 -1.02 -23.97 -9.73
C SER A 421 -0.88 -22.45 -9.54
N SER A 422 -1.62 -21.86 -8.61
CA SER A 422 -1.58 -20.41 -8.39
C SER A 422 -0.35 -19.95 -7.62
N PHE A 423 0.00 -18.68 -7.84
CA PHE A 423 0.93 -17.99 -6.96
C PHE A 423 0.27 -17.76 -5.60
N ALA A 424 1.04 -17.85 -4.53
CA ALA A 424 0.58 -17.37 -3.23
C ALA A 424 0.34 -15.85 -3.28
N LEU A 425 -0.49 -15.32 -2.37
CA LEU A 425 -0.80 -13.89 -2.36
C LEU A 425 0.47 -13.02 -2.16
N SER A 426 1.44 -13.50 -1.38
CA SER A 426 2.76 -12.88 -1.24
C SER A 426 3.51 -12.80 -2.56
N GLN A 427 3.52 -13.89 -3.34
CA GLN A 427 4.15 -13.98 -4.65
C GLN A 427 3.47 -13.05 -5.67
N LEU A 428 2.13 -13.01 -5.69
CA LEU A 428 1.37 -12.07 -6.54
C LEU A 428 1.71 -10.62 -6.24
N ASN A 429 1.84 -10.27 -4.96
CA ASN A 429 2.20 -8.91 -4.57
C ASN A 429 3.62 -8.54 -5.00
N GLU A 430 4.56 -9.50 -5.09
CA GLU A 430 5.87 -9.26 -5.68
C GLU A 430 5.81 -9.11 -7.21
N ILE A 431 5.03 -9.93 -7.91
CA ILE A 431 4.85 -9.82 -9.38
C ILE A 431 4.24 -8.45 -9.76
N ARG A 432 3.31 -7.94 -8.94
CA ARG A 432 2.66 -6.63 -9.17
C ARG A 432 3.59 -5.41 -9.03
N LYS A 433 4.81 -5.60 -8.55
CA LYS A 433 5.84 -4.52 -8.48
C LYS A 433 6.64 -4.40 -9.78
N THR A 434 6.56 -5.41 -10.65
CA THR A 434 7.38 -5.45 -11.86
C THR A 434 7.03 -4.33 -12.82
N SER A 435 8.07 -3.78 -13.44
CA SER A 435 7.98 -2.87 -14.57
C SER A 435 8.86 -3.37 -15.72
N LEU A 436 8.58 -2.95 -16.96
CA LEU A 436 9.50 -3.26 -18.06
C LEU A 436 10.87 -2.60 -17.84
N ALA A 437 10.92 -1.46 -17.14
CA ALA A 437 12.17 -0.81 -16.73
C ALA A 437 13.07 -1.73 -15.86
N GLU A 438 12.49 -2.46 -14.91
CA GLU A 438 13.22 -3.43 -14.08
C GLU A 438 13.82 -4.56 -14.95
N ILE A 439 13.02 -5.12 -15.85
CA ILE A 439 13.45 -6.19 -16.75
C ILE A 439 14.62 -5.72 -17.63
N LEU A 440 14.54 -4.51 -18.18
CA LEU A 440 15.65 -3.93 -18.96
C LEU A 440 16.89 -3.73 -18.10
N CYS A 441 16.76 -3.22 -16.87
CA CYS A 441 17.88 -3.00 -15.95
C CYS A 441 18.58 -4.29 -15.51
N LYS A 442 17.84 -5.38 -15.29
CA LYS A 442 18.41 -6.66 -14.82
C LYS A 442 18.80 -7.59 -15.97
N GLY A 443 18.16 -7.44 -17.13
CA GLY A 443 18.41 -8.26 -18.33
C GLY A 443 19.46 -7.68 -19.28
N SER A 444 19.94 -6.45 -19.06
CA SER A 444 20.94 -5.78 -19.91
C SER A 444 22.04 -5.11 -19.08
N LYS A 445 23.00 -4.45 -19.75
CA LYS A 445 24.03 -3.62 -19.10
C LYS A 445 23.64 -2.15 -18.94
N LEU A 446 22.37 -1.79 -19.16
CA LEU A 446 21.91 -0.43 -18.94
C LEU A 446 22.13 0.01 -17.49
N ARG A 447 22.71 1.20 -17.30
CA ARG A 447 22.97 1.78 -15.98
C ARG A 447 21.84 2.68 -15.50
N SER A 448 21.11 3.26 -16.44
CA SER A 448 19.96 4.12 -16.17
C SER A 448 18.88 3.95 -17.21
N VAL A 449 17.63 4.08 -16.77
CA VAL A 449 16.44 3.99 -17.60
C VAL A 449 15.32 4.80 -16.97
N GLN A 450 14.37 5.29 -17.76
CA GLN A 450 13.16 5.93 -17.26
C GLN A 450 12.16 4.88 -16.70
N PRO A 451 11.45 5.17 -15.59
CA PRO A 451 10.51 4.22 -14.97
C PRO A 451 9.34 3.82 -15.87
N HIS A 452 8.81 4.74 -16.67
CA HIS A 452 7.71 4.49 -17.61
C HIS A 452 8.25 4.39 -19.03
N ILE A 453 8.64 3.18 -19.43
CA ILE A 453 9.42 2.94 -20.65
C ILE A 453 8.65 3.23 -21.96
N PHE A 454 7.31 3.14 -21.91
CA PHE A 454 6.45 3.43 -23.06
C PHE A 454 6.17 4.94 -23.24
N VAL A 455 6.73 5.79 -22.37
CA VAL A 455 6.61 7.24 -22.44
C VAL A 455 8.02 7.81 -22.56
N LEU A 456 8.16 8.86 -23.36
CA LEU A 456 9.45 9.55 -23.50
C LEU A 456 9.89 10.12 -22.14
N PRO A 457 11.21 10.20 -21.90
CA PRO A 457 11.69 10.76 -20.65
C PRO A 457 11.46 12.27 -20.58
N ASP A 458 11.20 12.76 -19.38
CA ASP A 458 11.09 14.18 -19.07
C ASP A 458 11.80 14.50 -17.75
N LYS A 459 12.05 15.77 -17.45
CA LYS A 459 12.86 16.18 -16.29
C LYS A 459 12.19 15.93 -14.93
N PHE A 460 10.88 15.68 -14.89
CA PHE A 460 10.08 15.69 -13.67
C PHE A 460 9.39 14.36 -13.40
N SER A 461 8.63 13.82 -14.35
CA SER A 461 7.75 12.66 -14.12
C SER A 461 8.29 11.32 -14.61
N ASN A 462 9.18 11.33 -15.59
CA ASN A 462 9.74 10.13 -16.20
C ASN A 462 11.23 10.31 -16.53
N SER A 463 12.00 10.86 -15.59
CA SER A 463 13.43 11.08 -15.80
C SER A 463 14.21 9.78 -15.74
N PHE A 464 15.42 9.78 -16.32
CA PHE A 464 16.34 8.65 -16.20
C PHE A 464 16.71 8.43 -14.73
N LEU A 465 16.44 7.22 -14.25
CA LEU A 465 16.87 6.78 -12.94
C LEU A 465 17.97 5.74 -13.09
N ASN A 466 18.91 5.71 -12.15
CA ASN A 466 19.87 4.63 -12.06
C ASN A 466 19.10 3.30 -11.87
N CYS A 467 19.54 2.22 -12.52
CA CYS A 467 18.94 0.89 -12.41
C CYS A 467 18.96 0.29 -10.99
N GLN A 468 19.70 0.89 -10.06
CA GLN A 468 19.72 0.55 -8.63
C GLN A 468 18.81 1.45 -7.79
N ASN A 469 18.13 2.42 -8.41
CA ASN A 469 17.22 3.34 -7.72
C ASN A 469 15.97 2.59 -7.23
N SER A 470 15.52 2.90 -6.02
CA SER A 470 14.39 2.24 -5.36
C SER A 470 13.04 2.46 -6.02
N VAL A 471 12.90 3.44 -6.92
CA VAL A 471 11.69 3.65 -7.74
C VAL A 471 11.51 2.53 -8.77
N ILE A 472 12.60 1.95 -9.28
CA ILE A 472 12.55 0.75 -10.11
C ILE A 472 12.55 -0.44 -9.16
N GLU A 473 11.37 -0.77 -8.64
CA GLU A 473 11.19 -1.87 -7.70
C GLU A 473 11.64 -3.20 -8.31
N SER A 474 12.17 -4.10 -7.46
CA SER A 474 12.64 -5.43 -7.89
C SER A 474 11.96 -6.53 -7.06
N LEU A 475 11.78 -7.70 -7.66
CA LEU A 475 11.15 -8.83 -6.96
C LEU A 475 11.94 -9.26 -5.73
N ASN A 476 11.23 -9.46 -4.61
CA ASN A 476 11.79 -10.15 -3.46
C ASN A 476 11.56 -11.66 -3.55
N PHE A 477 12.59 -12.38 -4.00
CA PHE A 477 12.55 -13.84 -4.17
C PHE A 477 12.32 -14.64 -2.88
N LYS A 478 12.40 -14.02 -1.69
CA LYS A 478 12.05 -14.70 -0.43
C LYS A 478 10.59 -15.17 -0.39
N ALA A 479 9.69 -14.54 -1.16
CA ALA A 479 8.30 -14.98 -1.28
C ALA A 479 8.15 -16.38 -1.95
N TRP A 480 9.21 -16.88 -2.59
CA TRP A 480 9.27 -18.23 -3.17
C TRP A 480 10.07 -19.21 -2.31
N LYS A 481 10.48 -18.84 -1.09
CA LYS A 481 11.14 -19.77 -0.18
C LYS A 481 10.11 -20.81 0.32
N ASP A 482 10.41 -22.09 0.19
CA ASP A 482 9.55 -23.15 0.73
C ASP A 482 9.50 -23.07 2.28
N ASP A 483 8.31 -23.25 2.88
CA ASP A 483 8.11 -23.21 4.34
C ASP A 483 8.83 -24.37 5.05
N GLU A 484 9.53 -24.05 6.15
CA GLU A 484 10.17 -25.04 7.01
C GLU A 484 9.11 -25.93 7.72
N GLN A 485 9.39 -27.23 7.87
CA GLN A 485 8.60 -28.16 8.68
C GLN A 485 8.31 -27.60 10.09
N LYS A 486 7.06 -27.72 10.57
CA LYS A 486 6.70 -27.44 11.97
C LYS A 486 7.53 -28.34 12.89
N ILE A 487 8.24 -27.71 13.82
CA ILE A 487 9.11 -28.37 14.79
C ILE A 487 8.24 -29.09 15.84
N GLU A 488 8.49 -30.38 16.10
CA GLU A 488 7.82 -31.12 17.18
C GLU A 488 8.10 -30.48 18.54
N MET A 489 7.08 -30.43 19.41
CA MET A 489 7.18 -29.82 20.74
C MET A 489 8.22 -30.55 21.60
N PRO A 490 9.27 -29.86 22.11
CA PRO A 490 10.34 -30.50 22.87
C PRO A 490 9.98 -30.80 24.34
N VAL A 491 8.79 -30.42 24.82
CA VAL A 491 8.36 -30.54 26.22
C VAL A 491 6.95 -31.10 26.36
N THR A 492 6.71 -31.90 27.41
CA THR A 492 5.38 -32.47 27.70
C THR A 492 4.47 -31.45 28.39
N MET A 493 3.14 -31.59 28.24
CA MET A 493 2.17 -30.74 28.95
C MET A 493 2.31 -30.80 30.48
N LYS A 494 2.70 -31.96 31.03
CA LYS A 494 2.92 -32.13 32.48
C LYS A 494 4.13 -31.31 32.96
N THR A 495 5.20 -31.29 32.18
CA THR A 495 6.38 -30.45 32.46
C THR A 495 6.01 -28.97 32.39
N LEU A 496 5.19 -28.57 31.41
CA LEU A 496 4.74 -27.20 31.26
C LEU A 496 3.91 -26.72 32.47
N GLU A 497 2.94 -27.50 32.94
CA GLU A 497 2.15 -27.19 34.15
C GLU A 497 3.02 -27.06 35.40
N MET A 498 3.99 -27.97 35.58
CA MET A 498 4.93 -27.91 36.70
C MET A 498 5.76 -26.61 36.67
N VAL A 499 6.31 -26.25 35.50
CA VAL A 499 7.09 -25.02 35.32
C VAL A 499 6.26 -23.78 35.62
N LEU A 500 5.04 -23.70 35.09
CA LEU A 500 4.13 -22.57 35.31
C LEU A 500 3.83 -22.37 36.81
N ASN A 501 3.64 -23.45 37.56
CA ASN A 501 3.42 -23.38 39.01
C ASN A 501 4.66 -22.91 39.78
N ILE A 502 5.85 -23.40 39.42
CA ILE A 502 7.11 -22.94 40.02
C ILE A 502 7.32 -21.46 39.72
N ALA A 503 7.10 -21.04 38.47
CA ALA A 503 7.20 -19.65 38.05
C ALA A 503 6.25 -18.74 38.85
N ALA A 504 5.00 -19.16 39.07
CA ALA A 504 4.06 -18.41 39.89
C ALA A 504 4.56 -18.20 41.33
N LEU A 505 5.15 -19.22 41.94
CA LEU A 505 5.76 -19.11 43.27
C LEU A 505 6.99 -18.18 43.28
N ASN A 506 7.85 -18.29 42.26
CA ASN A 506 9.03 -17.42 42.11
C ASN A 506 8.62 -15.95 42.00
N VAL A 507 7.61 -15.63 41.19
CA VAL A 507 7.09 -14.26 41.03
C VAL A 507 6.54 -13.72 42.35
N VAL A 508 5.81 -14.53 43.12
CA VAL A 508 5.31 -14.12 44.45
C VAL A 508 6.46 -13.81 45.40
N GLU A 509 7.48 -14.67 45.44
CA GLU A 509 8.65 -14.46 46.29
C GLU A 509 9.47 -13.24 45.86
N GLN A 510 9.62 -13.02 44.55
CA GLN A 510 10.25 -11.82 44.00
C GLN A 510 9.52 -10.56 44.49
N LYS A 511 8.19 -10.50 44.39
CA LYS A 511 7.40 -9.34 44.85
C LYS A 511 7.53 -9.10 46.35
N LYS A 512 7.62 -10.14 47.17
CA LYS A 512 7.89 -10.00 48.62
C LYS A 512 9.28 -9.41 48.89
N ARG A 513 10.29 -9.80 48.11
CA ARG A 513 11.64 -9.24 48.20
C ARG A 513 11.65 -7.77 47.78
N GLU A 514 11.02 -7.43 46.67
CA GLU A 514 10.87 -6.05 46.22
C GLU A 514 10.15 -5.19 47.26
N GLY A 515 9.07 -5.69 47.87
CA GLY A 515 8.38 -4.97 48.95
C GLY A 515 9.27 -4.69 50.16
N ARG A 516 10.11 -5.66 50.57
CA ARG A 516 11.12 -5.45 51.63
C ARG A 516 12.16 -4.41 51.22
N ASN A 517 12.68 -4.52 50.01
CA ASN A 517 13.67 -3.60 49.45
C ASN A 517 13.14 -2.16 49.40
N ILE A 518 11.92 -1.96 48.91
CA ILE A 518 11.28 -0.65 48.84
C ILE A 518 11.10 -0.07 50.25
N ASN A 519 10.58 -0.86 51.19
CA ASN A 519 10.40 -0.42 52.59
C ASN A 519 11.72 -0.03 53.28
N SER A 520 12.85 -0.67 52.93
CA SER A 520 14.16 -0.40 53.54
C SER A 520 14.95 0.70 52.83
N ASN A 521 14.87 0.79 51.50
CA ASN A 521 15.81 1.56 50.69
C ASN A 521 15.18 2.76 49.96
N GLN A 522 13.85 2.92 50.02
CA GLN A 522 13.13 3.98 49.32
C GLN A 522 12.30 4.83 50.28
N THR A 523 12.27 6.14 50.04
CA THR A 523 11.43 7.10 50.73
C THR A 523 10.21 7.48 49.88
N GLN A 524 9.15 8.01 50.51
CA GLN A 524 7.98 8.50 49.77
C GLN A 524 8.33 9.68 48.87
N PHE A 525 7.79 9.65 47.65
CA PHE A 525 7.89 10.73 46.68
C PHE A 525 6.95 11.89 47.03
N LYS A 526 7.36 13.10 46.70
CA LYS A 526 6.54 14.31 46.81
C LYS A 526 6.05 14.76 45.44
N ALA A 527 4.85 15.34 45.39
CA ALA A 527 4.37 16.04 44.21
C ALA A 527 5.39 17.13 43.78
N GLY A 528 5.58 17.30 42.48
CA GLY A 528 6.60 18.14 41.87
C GLY A 528 7.94 17.43 41.61
N ASP A 529 8.16 16.20 42.09
CA ASP A 529 9.35 15.42 41.72
C ASP A 529 9.25 14.94 40.25
N PRO A 530 10.30 15.06 39.43
CA PRO A 530 10.29 14.62 38.03
C PRO A 530 9.98 13.14 37.84
N LEU A 531 10.49 12.26 38.71
CA LEU A 531 10.18 10.83 38.66
C LEU A 531 8.72 10.57 39.06
N PHE A 532 8.20 11.34 40.02
CA PHE A 532 6.78 11.26 40.38
C PHE A 532 5.88 11.65 39.21
N ALA A 533 6.19 12.75 38.51
CA ALA A 533 5.48 13.19 37.30
C ALA A 533 5.54 12.15 36.18
N TRP A 534 6.75 11.72 35.81
CA TRP A 534 6.97 10.74 34.76
C TRP A 534 6.26 9.40 35.07
N SER A 535 6.42 8.90 36.30
CA SER A 535 5.80 7.63 36.69
C SER A 535 4.29 7.73 36.71
N SER A 536 3.72 8.85 37.19
CA SER A 536 2.27 9.10 37.18
C SER A 536 1.71 9.16 35.76
N MET A 537 2.41 9.82 34.84
CA MET A 537 2.07 9.86 33.42
C MET A 537 2.12 8.47 32.76
N MET A 538 3.08 7.63 33.16
CA MET A 538 3.28 6.27 32.63
C MET A 538 2.58 5.18 33.46
N ARG A 539 1.56 5.55 34.25
CA ARG A 539 0.90 4.64 35.17
C ARG A 539 0.11 3.55 34.41
N PRO A 540 0.24 2.27 34.79
CA PRO A 540 -0.61 1.22 34.26
C PRO A 540 -2.10 1.42 34.62
N LYS A 541 -2.99 1.28 33.63
CA LYS A 541 -4.42 1.04 33.87
C LYS A 541 -4.65 -0.31 34.56
N GLU A 542 -5.77 -0.46 35.26
CA GLU A 542 -6.08 -1.69 36.02
C GLU A 542 -6.09 -2.95 35.13
N GLN A 543 -6.58 -2.83 33.90
CA GLN A 543 -6.57 -3.91 32.91
C GLN A 543 -5.14 -4.32 32.52
N SER A 544 -4.24 -3.35 32.37
CA SER A 544 -2.81 -3.59 32.10
C SER A 544 -2.14 -4.34 33.26
N LYS A 545 -2.46 -3.97 34.52
CA LYS A 545 -1.92 -4.65 35.71
C LYS A 545 -2.36 -6.11 35.78
N TYR A 546 -3.60 -6.38 35.40
CA TYR A 546 -4.14 -7.74 35.36
C TYR A 546 -3.36 -8.64 34.39
N LEU A 547 -3.19 -8.19 33.14
CA LEU A 547 -2.46 -8.95 32.12
C LEU A 547 -0.98 -9.11 32.48
N ASN A 548 -0.40 -8.09 33.11
CA ASN A 548 0.97 -8.15 33.58
C ASN A 548 1.23 -9.29 34.58
N LYS A 549 0.28 -9.61 35.47
CA LYS A 549 0.41 -10.74 36.42
C LYS A 549 0.61 -12.07 35.68
N ILE A 550 -0.07 -12.27 34.56
CA ILE A 550 0.07 -13.49 33.73
C ILE A 550 1.40 -13.43 32.97
N ALA A 551 1.72 -12.28 32.39
CA ALA A 551 2.93 -12.08 31.60
C ALA A 551 4.23 -12.30 32.41
N GLU A 552 4.26 -11.92 33.68
CA GLU A 552 5.39 -12.18 34.59
C GLU A 552 5.63 -13.69 34.79
N ILE A 553 4.56 -14.46 34.96
CA ILE A 553 4.64 -15.92 35.14
C ILE A 553 5.13 -16.58 33.84
N LEU A 554 4.64 -16.16 32.69
CA LEU A 554 5.08 -16.68 31.39
C LEU A 554 6.54 -16.35 31.10
N LEU A 555 7.01 -15.15 31.46
CA LEU A 555 8.41 -14.79 31.33
C LEU A 555 9.31 -15.60 32.25
N GLU A 556 8.92 -15.77 33.51
CA GLU A 556 9.70 -16.59 34.46
C GLU A 556 9.69 -18.07 34.06
N SER A 557 8.57 -18.58 33.54
CA SER A 557 8.47 -19.92 32.96
C SER A 557 9.41 -20.10 31.78
N THR A 558 9.53 -19.08 30.93
CA THR A 558 10.48 -19.07 29.82
C THR A 558 11.91 -19.17 30.33
N ARG A 559 12.28 -18.41 31.37
CA ARG A 559 13.62 -18.49 31.96
C ARG A 559 13.91 -19.86 32.55
N ILE A 560 12.95 -20.47 33.24
CA ILE A 560 13.06 -21.82 33.78
C ILE A 560 13.30 -22.84 32.67
N LEU A 561 12.51 -22.79 31.59
CA LEU A 561 12.64 -23.70 30.45
C LEU A 561 13.98 -23.51 29.72
N ALA A 562 14.39 -22.26 29.51
CA ALA A 562 15.61 -21.93 28.77
C ALA A 562 16.88 -22.31 29.55
N ARG A 563 16.91 -22.16 30.88
CA ARG A 563 18.05 -22.55 31.72
C ARG A 563 18.07 -24.05 32.00
N GLY A 564 16.90 -24.64 32.29
CA GLY A 564 16.76 -26.07 32.57
C GLY A 564 17.35 -26.53 33.91
N ASP A 565 17.96 -25.65 34.70
CA ASP A 565 18.71 -25.99 35.93
C ASP A 565 17.86 -26.70 36.99
N ILE A 566 16.57 -26.37 37.05
CA ILE A 566 15.63 -26.92 38.06
C ILE A 566 14.77 -28.07 37.52
N LEU A 567 14.98 -28.50 36.27
CA LEU A 567 14.22 -29.57 35.64
C LEU A 567 14.95 -30.92 35.78
N PRO A 568 14.24 -32.04 36.04
CA PRO A 568 14.84 -33.37 36.05
C PRO A 568 15.53 -33.73 34.74
N ASP A 569 16.59 -34.54 34.79
CA ASP A 569 17.28 -35.06 33.62
C ASP A 569 16.30 -35.93 32.79
N GLY A 570 15.93 -35.43 31.60
CA GLY A 570 14.87 -35.99 30.75
C GLY A 570 13.69 -35.03 30.48
N GLN A 571 13.58 -33.92 31.21
CA GLN A 571 12.58 -32.87 30.98
C GLN A 571 13.19 -31.52 30.55
N LYS A 572 14.52 -31.44 30.46
CA LYS A 572 15.25 -30.29 29.96
C LYS A 572 15.07 -30.16 28.45
N LEU A 573 15.05 -28.93 27.93
CA LEU A 573 15.14 -28.70 26.50
C LEU A 573 16.45 -29.32 25.96
N PRO A 574 16.45 -29.91 24.75
CA PRO A 574 17.69 -30.33 24.10
C PRO A 574 18.61 -29.11 23.92
N LYS A 575 19.93 -29.34 23.73
CA LYS A 575 20.89 -28.26 23.46
C LYS A 575 20.55 -27.58 22.12
N LEU A 576 19.75 -26.53 22.20
CA LEU A 576 19.30 -25.72 21.06
C LEU A 576 20.00 -24.35 21.11
N THR A 577 20.21 -23.73 19.94
CA THR A 577 20.71 -22.37 19.89
C THR A 577 19.62 -21.39 20.34
N MET A 578 20.01 -20.23 20.87
CA MET A 578 19.07 -19.21 21.35
C MET A 578 18.05 -18.81 20.28
N GLN A 579 18.50 -18.68 19.03
CA GLN A 579 17.65 -18.36 17.88
C GLN A 579 16.56 -19.41 17.64
N VAL A 580 16.87 -20.70 17.83
CA VAL A 580 15.91 -21.79 17.70
C VAL A 580 14.92 -21.77 18.86
N ILE A 581 15.40 -21.54 20.10
CA ILE A 581 14.54 -21.44 21.28
C ILE A 581 13.56 -20.25 21.16
N GLN A 582 14.04 -19.09 20.71
CA GLN A 582 13.21 -17.90 20.44
C GLN A 582 12.13 -18.15 19.38
N LYS A 583 12.34 -19.10 18.46
CA LYS A 583 11.35 -19.50 17.45
C LYS A 583 10.36 -20.53 17.98
N ILE A 584 10.79 -21.47 18.83
CA ILE A 584 9.96 -22.59 19.31
C ILE A 584 9.06 -22.18 20.47
N LEU A 585 9.59 -21.48 21.49
CA LEU A 585 8.83 -21.22 22.72
C LEU A 585 7.54 -20.44 22.49
N PRO A 586 7.49 -19.39 21.65
CA PRO A 586 6.24 -18.66 21.39
C PRO A 586 5.13 -19.48 20.73
N GLU A 587 5.46 -20.60 20.09
CA GLU A 587 4.52 -21.51 19.43
C GLU A 587 3.87 -22.52 20.40
N ILE A 588 4.32 -22.58 21.66
CA ILE A 588 3.75 -23.46 22.69
C ILE A 588 2.42 -22.89 23.18
N ASP A 589 1.34 -23.66 23.04
CA ASP A 589 0.00 -23.26 23.47
C ASP A 589 -0.14 -23.23 25.01
N VAL A 590 -0.25 -22.02 25.55
CA VAL A 590 -0.49 -21.75 26.97
C VAL A 590 -1.92 -21.28 27.27
N THR A 591 -2.82 -21.34 26.29
CA THR A 591 -4.17 -20.77 26.38
C THR A 591 -4.98 -21.35 27.54
N LYS A 592 -4.84 -22.66 27.80
CA LYS A 592 -5.48 -23.33 28.95
C LYS A 592 -5.02 -22.77 30.29
N PHE A 593 -3.74 -22.48 30.43
CA PHE A 593 -3.20 -21.88 31.65
C PHE A 593 -3.72 -20.45 31.84
N ILE A 594 -3.67 -19.64 30.78
CA ILE A 594 -4.17 -18.26 30.80
C ILE A 594 -5.63 -18.25 31.26
N ALA A 595 -6.50 -19.07 30.64
CA ALA A 595 -7.90 -19.17 30.99
C ALA A 595 -8.13 -19.57 32.46
N ASN A 596 -7.40 -20.57 32.97
CA ASN A 596 -7.54 -21.02 34.37
C ASN A 596 -7.04 -19.98 35.37
N TYR A 597 -5.91 -19.32 35.08
CA TYR A 597 -5.36 -18.29 35.96
C TYR A 597 -6.25 -17.04 35.99
N THR A 598 -6.89 -16.72 34.86
CA THR A 598 -7.84 -15.62 34.75
C THR A 598 -9.02 -15.76 35.72
N ALA A 599 -9.52 -16.99 35.91
CA ALA A 599 -10.60 -17.29 36.85
C ALA A 599 -10.21 -17.18 38.33
N PHE A 600 -8.92 -17.26 38.68
CA PHE A 600 -8.42 -17.23 40.06
C PHE A 600 -8.16 -15.81 40.60
N LEU A 601 -8.10 -14.81 39.71
CA LEU A 601 -7.75 -13.42 40.05
C LEU A 601 -8.95 -12.50 40.36
N SER A 602 -10.20 -12.99 40.30
CA SER A 602 -11.38 -12.23 40.76
C SER A 602 -11.59 -12.45 42.26
N ASP A 603 -11.43 -11.40 43.07
CA ASP A 603 -11.57 -11.46 44.54
C ASP A 603 -12.97 -11.90 45.04
N ASP A 604 -13.97 -11.98 44.16
CA ASP A 604 -15.35 -12.40 44.43
C ASP A 604 -15.88 -13.50 43.49
N GLY A 605 -15.02 -14.10 42.65
CA GLY A 605 -15.45 -15.07 41.64
C GLY A 605 -16.35 -14.48 40.53
N LYS A 606 -16.51 -13.15 40.45
CA LYS A 606 -17.24 -12.46 39.38
C LYS A 606 -16.28 -11.56 38.63
N ALA A 607 -16.28 -11.68 37.31
CA ALA A 607 -15.34 -10.96 36.45
C ALA A 607 -15.55 -9.43 36.53
N SER A 608 -14.75 -8.73 37.32
CA SER A 608 -14.67 -7.25 37.31
C SER A 608 -14.20 -6.70 35.95
N GLN A 609 -13.58 -7.52 35.11
CA GLN A 609 -13.16 -7.20 33.75
C GLN A 609 -14.35 -7.05 32.77
N GLU A 610 -15.46 -7.79 32.97
CA GLU A 610 -16.62 -7.74 32.06
C GLU A 610 -17.36 -6.38 32.09
N GLN A 611 -17.34 -5.66 33.21
CA GLN A 611 -18.08 -4.40 33.34
C GLN A 611 -17.47 -3.24 32.52
N CYS A 612 -16.13 -3.19 32.46
CA CYS A 612 -15.39 -2.12 31.77
C CYS A 612 -14.87 -2.53 30.39
N MET A 613 -14.74 -3.83 30.11
CA MET A 613 -14.35 -4.40 28.82
C MET A 613 -15.23 -5.60 28.47
N PRO A 614 -16.48 -5.37 28.03
CA PRO A 614 -17.39 -6.45 27.70
C PRO A 614 -16.95 -7.18 26.43
N ASN A 615 -16.44 -8.41 26.57
CA ASN A 615 -16.05 -9.28 25.45
C ASN A 615 -17.24 -10.13 24.98
N LYS A 616 -18.32 -9.48 24.56
CA LYS A 616 -19.54 -10.17 24.12
C LYS A 616 -19.25 -11.02 22.89
N LEU A 617 -19.61 -12.30 22.95
CA LEU A 617 -19.61 -13.24 21.84
C LEU A 617 -21.00 -13.86 21.66
N PRO A 618 -21.42 -14.17 20.43
CA PRO A 618 -20.71 -13.89 19.17
C PRO A 618 -20.63 -12.38 18.86
N CYS A 619 -19.65 -11.97 18.06
CA CYS A 619 -19.53 -10.57 17.62
C CYS A 619 -20.75 -10.15 16.80
N ASP A 620 -21.29 -8.97 17.09
CA ASP A 620 -22.35 -8.37 16.28
C ASP A 620 -21.79 -7.75 15.01
N HIS A 621 -21.87 -8.50 13.91
CA HIS A 621 -21.45 -8.06 12.57
C HIS A 621 -22.36 -6.97 11.98
N THR A 622 -23.53 -6.72 12.58
CA THR A 622 -24.49 -5.68 12.17
C THR A 622 -24.32 -4.38 12.93
N SER A 623 -23.45 -4.34 13.96
CA SER A 623 -23.20 -3.12 14.72
C SER A 623 -22.55 -2.03 13.87
N ARG A 624 -23.18 -0.84 13.91
CA ARG A 624 -22.69 0.40 13.29
C ARG A 624 -21.57 1.07 14.10
N TYR A 625 -21.45 0.76 15.38
CA TYR A 625 -20.56 1.47 16.31
C TYR A 625 -19.41 0.59 16.78
N ARG A 626 -18.24 1.21 16.93
CA ARG A 626 -17.04 0.61 17.50
C ARG A 626 -17.20 0.44 19.00
N THR A 627 -16.70 -0.65 19.54
CA THR A 627 -16.45 -0.78 20.99
C THR A 627 -15.33 0.18 21.42
N TYR A 628 -15.17 0.44 22.73
CA TYR A 628 -14.10 1.31 23.22
C TYR A 628 -12.74 0.62 23.27
N SER A 629 -12.73 -0.70 23.48
CA SER A 629 -11.51 -1.51 23.53
C SER A 629 -11.01 -1.99 22.16
N GLY A 630 -11.75 -1.73 21.08
CA GLY A 630 -11.49 -2.27 19.75
C GLY A 630 -12.05 -3.68 19.50
N TRP A 631 -12.56 -4.34 20.54
CA TRP A 631 -13.15 -5.69 20.47
C TRP A 631 -14.16 -5.82 19.31
N CYS A 632 -14.07 -6.92 18.55
CA CYS A 632 -14.90 -7.19 17.36
C CYS A 632 -14.75 -6.17 16.21
N ASN A 633 -13.67 -5.38 16.15
CA ASN A 633 -13.33 -4.68 14.90
C ASN A 633 -13.10 -5.72 13.79
N ASN A 634 -12.17 -6.64 14.01
CA ASN A 634 -12.02 -7.82 13.19
C ASN A 634 -12.96 -8.94 13.68
N LEU A 635 -13.83 -9.43 12.79
CA LEU A 635 -14.85 -10.44 13.14
C LEU A 635 -14.29 -11.86 13.20
N ASN A 636 -13.20 -12.14 12.48
CA ASN A 636 -12.53 -13.44 12.43
C ASN A 636 -11.52 -13.60 13.58
N HIS A 637 -10.84 -12.51 13.93
CA HIS A 637 -9.80 -12.45 14.95
C HIS A 637 -10.09 -11.31 15.93
N GLN A 638 -10.92 -11.57 16.94
CA GLN A 638 -11.54 -10.54 17.78
C GLN A 638 -10.55 -9.70 18.62
N ASN A 639 -9.31 -10.18 18.77
CA ASN A 639 -8.23 -9.54 19.52
C ASN A 639 -7.38 -8.54 18.71
N TYR A 640 -7.50 -8.54 17.37
CA TYR A 640 -6.62 -7.74 16.52
C TYR A 640 -6.84 -6.24 16.70
N GLY A 641 -5.77 -5.52 17.02
CA GLY A 641 -5.77 -4.07 17.25
C GLY A 641 -6.43 -3.61 18.56
N ASN A 642 -6.84 -4.53 19.44
CA ASN A 642 -7.50 -4.16 20.70
C ASN A 642 -6.55 -3.43 21.66
N ALA A 643 -7.15 -2.66 22.57
CA ALA A 643 -6.44 -2.15 23.74
C ALA A 643 -5.95 -3.29 24.63
N PHE A 644 -4.91 -2.99 25.41
CA PHE A 644 -4.30 -3.91 26.37
C PHE A 644 -3.70 -5.17 25.70
N GLN A 645 -3.16 -5.01 24.49
CA GLN A 645 -2.47 -6.07 23.77
C GLN A 645 -0.95 -5.85 23.78
N PRO A 646 -0.14 -6.92 23.63
CA PRO A 646 1.29 -6.77 23.39
C PRO A 646 1.57 -5.99 22.10
N LEU A 647 2.62 -5.16 22.10
CA LEU A 647 3.15 -4.53 20.90
C LEU A 647 3.76 -5.57 19.96
N LYS A 648 3.65 -5.32 18.65
CA LYS A 648 4.13 -6.24 17.62
C LYS A 648 5.61 -6.03 17.30
N HIS A 649 6.38 -7.10 17.22
CA HIS A 649 7.73 -7.08 16.67
C HIS A 649 7.68 -7.21 15.13
N LEU A 650 8.24 -6.23 14.39
CA LEU A 650 8.40 -6.34 12.92
C LEU A 650 9.58 -7.23 12.52
N LEU A 651 10.58 -7.29 13.40
CA LEU A 651 11.78 -8.11 13.27
C LEU A 651 12.01 -8.86 14.59
N PRO A 652 12.68 -10.02 14.59
CA PRO A 652 13.01 -10.73 15.82
C PRO A 652 13.70 -9.80 16.84
N PRO A 653 13.25 -9.80 18.11
CA PRO A 653 13.80 -8.90 19.11
C PRO A 653 15.25 -9.24 19.48
N VAL A 654 15.97 -8.23 19.95
CA VAL A 654 17.35 -8.37 20.46
C VAL A 654 17.39 -8.03 21.94
N TYR A 655 17.45 -9.09 22.75
CA TYR A 655 17.77 -9.04 24.16
C TYR A 655 19.15 -9.65 24.38
N GLU A 656 19.90 -9.14 25.34
CA GLU A 656 21.27 -9.59 25.68
C GLU A 656 21.30 -11.07 26.05
N ASP A 657 20.33 -11.51 26.86
CA ASP A 657 20.15 -12.91 27.27
C ASP A 657 19.21 -13.70 26.34
N GLY A 658 18.78 -13.08 25.23
CA GLY A 658 17.83 -13.64 24.27
C GLY A 658 16.35 -13.48 24.64
N PHE A 659 15.99 -13.11 25.88
CA PHE A 659 14.57 -13.08 26.26
C PHE A 659 14.12 -11.82 27.00
N ASP A 660 14.95 -11.21 27.84
CA ASP A 660 14.48 -10.15 28.74
C ASP A 660 15.50 -9.02 28.94
N ALA A 661 16.78 -9.35 29.10
CA ALA A 661 17.78 -8.35 29.46
C ALA A 661 17.98 -7.34 28.31
N PRO A 662 17.76 -6.02 28.52
CA PRO A 662 17.97 -5.02 27.48
C PRO A 662 19.37 -5.10 26.88
N ARG A 663 19.49 -4.86 25.57
CA ARG A 663 20.78 -4.87 24.86
C ARG A 663 21.77 -3.93 25.55
N SER A 664 22.92 -4.47 25.96
CA SER A 664 23.96 -3.73 26.70
C SER A 664 25.33 -3.83 26.06
N LYS A 665 25.55 -4.83 25.20
CA LYS A 665 26.82 -5.03 24.49
C LYS A 665 26.75 -4.58 23.04
N ALA A 666 27.86 -4.01 22.59
CA ALA A 666 28.15 -3.67 21.22
C ALA A 666 28.62 -4.92 20.45
N LYS A 667 28.73 -4.80 19.13
CA LYS A 667 29.14 -5.91 18.25
C LYS A 667 30.51 -6.49 18.59
N SER A 668 31.44 -5.70 19.13
CA SER A 668 32.74 -6.20 19.61
C SER A 668 32.67 -6.98 20.93
N GLY A 669 31.53 -6.95 21.63
CA GLY A 669 31.36 -7.49 22.99
C GLY A 669 31.67 -6.49 24.11
N LYS A 670 32.08 -5.26 23.79
CA LYS A 670 32.22 -4.15 24.76
C LYS A 670 30.87 -3.58 25.17
N ASP A 671 30.83 -2.77 26.23
CA ASP A 671 29.61 -2.08 26.65
C ASP A 671 29.19 -1.02 25.61
N LEU A 672 27.90 -0.95 25.32
CA LEU A 672 27.31 0.14 24.55
C LEU A 672 27.45 1.46 25.31
N PRO A 673 27.58 2.59 24.59
CA PRO A 673 27.60 3.90 25.23
C PRO A 673 26.31 4.15 26.02
N SER A 674 26.45 4.86 27.15
CA SER A 674 25.32 5.33 27.95
C SER A 674 24.37 6.15 27.05
N PRO A 675 23.04 5.93 27.14
CA PRO A 675 22.05 6.75 26.45
C PRO A 675 22.25 8.25 26.65
N ARG A 676 22.72 8.67 27.85
CA ARG A 676 23.01 10.07 28.14
C ARG A 676 24.24 10.60 27.41
N LEU A 677 25.27 9.77 27.26
CA LEU A 677 26.43 10.13 26.45
C LEU A 677 26.03 10.35 24.97
N ILE A 678 25.19 9.46 24.43
CA ILE A 678 24.67 9.59 23.06
C ILE A 678 23.85 10.87 22.91
N SER A 679 22.90 11.13 23.84
CA SER A 679 22.09 12.35 23.87
C SER A 679 22.96 13.62 23.85
N ASN A 680 24.02 13.67 24.66
CA ASN A 680 24.95 14.82 24.72
C ASN A 680 25.77 15.01 23.43
N LYS A 681 26.21 13.93 22.79
CA LYS A 681 27.12 14.00 21.63
C LYS A 681 26.39 14.12 20.29
N VAL A 682 25.27 13.42 20.14
CA VAL A 682 24.53 13.34 18.88
C VAL A 682 23.36 14.32 18.84
N ASN A 683 22.64 14.51 19.95
CA ASN A 683 21.40 15.28 20.00
C ASN A 683 21.56 16.64 20.70
N THR A 684 22.52 17.45 20.23
CA THR A 684 22.78 18.79 20.78
C THR A 684 21.63 19.76 20.46
N ASP A 685 21.40 20.75 21.32
CA ASP A 685 20.39 21.79 21.06
C ASP A 685 20.92 22.80 20.01
N LYS A 686 20.12 23.03 18.97
CA LYS A 686 20.34 24.09 17.99
C LYS A 686 18.99 24.69 17.60
N ASP A 687 18.94 26.03 17.51
CA ASP A 687 17.73 26.74 17.11
C ASP A 687 17.60 26.79 15.57
N ILE A 688 17.24 25.64 14.96
CA ILE A 688 17.01 25.51 13.53
C ILE A 688 15.51 25.36 13.29
N SER A 689 14.90 26.35 12.64
CA SER A 689 13.47 26.35 12.32
C SER A 689 13.20 25.67 10.99
N HIS A 690 12.09 24.94 10.87
CA HIS A 690 11.65 24.38 9.60
C HIS A 690 11.14 25.51 8.69
N VAL A 691 11.51 25.47 7.41
CA VAL A 691 11.20 26.52 6.43
C VAL A 691 9.75 26.56 5.93
N LYS A 692 8.89 25.62 6.34
CA LYS A 692 7.60 25.36 5.67
C LYS A 692 6.50 24.94 6.62
N PHE A 693 6.79 24.13 7.62
CA PHE A 693 5.76 23.60 8.50
C PHE A 693 5.59 24.45 9.75
N THR A 694 4.34 24.64 10.16
CA THR A 694 4.00 25.30 11.42
C THR A 694 4.31 24.40 12.61
N HIS A 695 4.40 24.99 13.79
CA HIS A 695 4.56 24.26 15.04
C HIS A 695 3.35 23.35 15.36
N MET A 696 2.21 23.53 14.66
CA MET A 696 1.06 22.63 14.73
C MET A 696 1.38 21.20 14.26
N VAL A 697 2.37 20.98 13.38
CA VAL A 697 2.80 19.63 12.97
C VAL A 697 3.29 18.82 14.17
N MET A 698 4.10 19.43 15.05
CA MET A 698 4.55 18.81 16.29
C MET A 698 3.36 18.49 17.20
N GLN A 699 2.49 19.49 17.42
CA GLN A 699 1.41 19.36 18.40
C GLN A 699 0.35 18.33 17.98
N PHE A 700 -0.01 18.29 16.70
CA PHE A 700 -0.94 17.29 16.18
C PHE A 700 -0.29 15.90 16.11
N GLY A 701 1.00 15.82 15.79
CA GLY A 701 1.75 14.56 15.86
C GLY A 701 1.72 13.93 17.25
N GLN A 702 1.87 14.74 18.31
CA GLN A 702 1.73 14.27 19.70
C GLN A 702 0.30 13.75 19.98
N LEU A 703 -0.74 14.43 19.52
CA LEU A 703 -2.13 13.98 19.70
C LEU A 703 -2.38 12.63 19.00
N VAL A 704 -1.84 12.45 17.80
CA VAL A 704 -1.95 11.17 17.06
C VAL A 704 -1.13 10.06 17.72
N ASP A 705 0.01 10.37 18.35
CA ASP A 705 0.78 9.38 19.11
C ASP A 705 -0.05 8.89 20.30
N HIS A 706 -0.70 9.82 21.01
CA HIS A 706 -1.54 9.53 22.15
C HIS A 706 -2.87 8.84 21.80
N GLU A 707 -3.21 8.76 20.51
CA GLU A 707 -4.31 7.93 20.01
C GLU A 707 -3.90 6.46 19.86
N LEU A 708 -2.64 6.21 19.49
CA LEU A 708 -2.18 4.87 19.07
C LEU A 708 -1.32 4.17 20.12
N THR A 709 -0.54 4.91 20.91
CA THR A 709 0.52 4.32 21.74
C THR A 709 0.53 4.84 23.17
N HIS A 710 0.52 3.90 24.12
CA HIS A 710 0.81 4.16 25.52
C HIS A 710 1.31 2.87 26.19
N SER A 711 2.62 2.76 26.37
CA SER A 711 3.23 1.61 27.04
C SER A 711 3.57 1.96 28.49
N PRO A 712 2.78 1.50 29.48
CA PRO A 712 2.99 1.88 30.86
C PRO A 712 4.28 1.30 31.44
N THR A 713 4.78 1.87 32.54
CA THR A 713 5.99 1.38 33.23
C THR A 713 5.66 0.44 34.39
N ALA A 714 6.57 -0.50 34.69
CA ALA A 714 6.48 -1.37 35.85
C ALA A 714 6.38 -0.60 37.17
N ARG A 715 5.65 -1.16 38.13
CA ARG A 715 5.40 -0.61 39.46
C ARG A 715 5.75 -1.66 40.52
N GLY A 716 6.09 -1.20 41.72
CA GLY A 716 6.30 -2.08 42.86
C GLY A 716 5.00 -2.73 43.35
N PRO A 717 5.08 -3.59 44.38
CA PRO A 717 3.90 -4.07 45.09
C PRO A 717 2.98 -2.91 45.49
N ASN A 718 1.66 -3.12 45.46
CA ASN A 718 0.64 -2.11 45.77
C ASN A 718 0.65 -0.84 44.87
N ASP A 719 1.13 -0.95 43.62
CA ASP A 719 1.18 0.16 42.63
C ASP A 719 2.17 1.29 43.00
N GLU A 720 3.14 0.99 43.88
CA GLU A 720 4.15 1.95 44.31
C GLU A 720 5.11 2.34 43.17
N ILE A 721 5.51 3.62 43.15
CA ILE A 721 6.52 4.13 42.21
C ILE A 721 7.88 3.50 42.57
N LEU A 722 8.66 3.09 41.57
CA LEU A 722 10.01 2.56 41.77
C LEU A 722 11.04 3.70 41.73
N ASN A 723 11.81 3.88 42.80
CA ASN A 723 12.88 4.88 42.88
C ASN A 723 14.15 4.39 42.18
N CYS A 724 14.14 4.47 40.86
CA CYS A 724 15.26 4.06 40.04
C CYS A 724 16.34 5.15 39.88
N THR A 725 16.47 6.10 40.82
CA THR A 725 17.46 7.19 40.74
C THR A 725 18.87 6.75 41.13
N ARG A 726 19.00 5.74 41.99
CA ARG A 726 20.30 5.14 42.34
C ARG A 726 20.77 4.21 41.22
N CYS A 727 22.07 4.21 40.92
CA CYS A 727 22.63 3.33 39.90
C CYS A 727 22.57 1.83 40.26
N ASP A 728 22.51 1.50 41.55
CA ASP A 728 22.34 0.14 42.08
C ASP A 728 20.86 -0.26 42.29
N SER A 729 19.90 0.58 41.88
CA SER A 729 18.47 0.37 42.13
C SER A 729 17.91 -0.92 41.53
N HIS A 730 18.55 -1.46 40.49
CA HIS A 730 18.15 -2.73 39.89
C HIS A 730 18.35 -3.94 40.84
N GLN A 731 19.26 -3.83 41.81
CA GLN A 731 19.40 -4.83 42.89
C GLN A 731 18.79 -4.36 44.21
N THR A 732 18.90 -3.07 44.53
CA THR A 732 18.53 -2.54 45.85
C THR A 732 17.06 -2.15 45.97
N ILE A 733 16.35 -1.93 44.85
CA ILE A 733 14.93 -1.56 44.82
C ILE A 733 14.11 -2.64 44.12
N SER A 734 14.27 -2.80 42.80
CA SER A 734 13.51 -3.76 42.00
C SER A 734 14.27 -4.10 40.72
N VAL A 735 14.12 -5.35 40.26
CA VAL A 735 14.71 -5.81 38.98
C VAL A 735 14.15 -5.07 37.76
N HIS A 736 13.06 -4.31 37.94
CA HIS A 736 12.47 -3.47 36.92
C HIS A 736 13.11 -2.08 36.82
N CYS A 737 14.02 -1.72 37.74
CA CYS A 737 14.83 -0.53 37.59
C CYS A 737 15.97 -0.76 36.58
N HIS A 738 16.21 0.21 35.72
CA HIS A 738 17.34 0.20 34.79
C HIS A 738 17.91 1.62 34.64
N PRO A 739 18.52 2.16 35.72
CA PRO A 739 18.98 3.56 35.79
C PRO A 739 19.97 3.90 34.67
N ILE A 740 19.95 5.15 34.19
CA ILE A 740 20.82 5.63 33.12
C ILE A 740 22.04 6.33 33.75
N PRO A 741 23.26 5.80 33.62
CA PRO A 741 24.45 6.41 34.19
C PRO A 741 24.78 7.76 33.55
N VAL A 742 24.99 8.78 34.37
CA VAL A 742 25.47 10.10 33.93
C VAL A 742 26.99 10.03 33.70
N PRO A 743 27.50 10.42 32.51
CA PRO A 743 28.93 10.47 32.26
C PRO A 743 29.65 11.48 33.18
N ALA A 744 30.92 11.22 33.52
CA ALA A 744 31.69 12.10 34.42
C ALA A 744 31.81 13.56 33.93
N ASN A 745 31.83 13.76 32.60
CA ASN A 745 31.93 15.07 31.96
C ASN A 745 30.57 15.56 31.41
N ASP A 746 29.44 15.18 32.03
CA ASP A 746 28.12 15.65 31.61
C ASP A 746 28.02 17.19 31.79
N PRO A 747 27.50 17.92 30.79
CA PRO A 747 27.45 19.39 30.85
C PRO A 747 26.36 19.94 31.80
N HIS A 748 25.42 19.10 32.24
CA HIS A 748 24.23 19.55 32.96
C HIS A 748 24.00 18.80 34.28
N PHE A 749 24.00 17.47 34.24
CA PHE A 749 23.77 16.65 35.42
C PHE A 749 25.08 16.40 36.17
N PRO A 750 25.08 16.38 37.52
CA PRO A 750 26.30 16.15 38.28
C PRO A 750 26.83 14.72 38.10
N PRO A 751 28.16 14.51 38.21
CA PRO A 751 28.75 13.18 38.18
C PRO A 751 28.25 12.31 39.35
N ASP A 752 28.36 11.00 39.23
CA ASP A 752 27.93 9.98 40.21
C ASP A 752 26.40 9.87 40.45
N LYS A 753 25.58 10.57 39.65
CA LYS A 753 24.13 10.35 39.58
C LYS A 753 23.73 9.41 38.45
N CYS A 754 22.54 8.82 38.58
CA CYS A 754 21.84 8.18 37.49
C CYS A 754 20.50 8.88 37.22
N LEU A 755 20.09 8.95 35.96
CA LEU A 755 18.74 9.37 35.60
C LEU A 755 17.79 8.18 35.79
N PRO A 756 16.60 8.38 36.38
CA PRO A 756 15.72 7.28 36.71
C PRO A 756 15.04 6.71 35.47
N PHE A 757 15.01 5.39 35.38
CA PHE A 757 14.29 4.68 34.33
C PHE A 757 13.73 3.37 34.89
N ALA A 758 12.42 3.22 34.81
CA ALA A 758 11.71 1.97 35.06
C ALA A 758 11.37 1.30 33.73
N ARG A 759 11.60 -0.01 33.66
CA ARG A 759 11.28 -0.85 32.50
C ARG A 759 9.78 -0.86 32.23
N SER A 760 9.42 -1.05 30.97
CA SER A 760 8.02 -1.03 30.53
C SER A 760 7.28 -2.27 31.01
N LEU A 761 5.99 -2.16 31.30
CA LEU A 761 5.18 -3.25 31.83
C LEU A 761 5.11 -4.42 30.84
N LEU A 762 5.21 -5.65 31.36
CA LEU A 762 5.09 -6.86 30.56
C LEU A 762 3.65 -7.06 30.08
N GLY A 763 3.51 -7.38 28.79
CA GLY A 763 2.25 -7.71 28.15
C GLY A 763 2.22 -9.06 27.45
N GLN A 764 3.29 -9.86 27.50
CA GLN A 764 3.38 -11.12 26.74
C GLN A 764 2.27 -12.11 27.13
N LEU A 765 1.69 -12.76 26.13
CA LEU A 765 0.65 -13.79 26.29
C LEU A 765 1.13 -15.19 25.88
N ASN A 766 2.38 -15.32 25.45
CA ASN A 766 3.01 -16.60 25.08
C ASN A 766 4.31 -16.78 25.88
N LEU A 767 4.89 -17.99 25.82
CA LEU A 767 6.27 -18.20 26.24
C LEU A 767 7.24 -17.55 25.25
N GLY A 768 8.50 -17.35 25.66
CA GLY A 768 9.53 -16.72 24.86
C GLY A 768 9.88 -15.32 25.35
N TYR A 769 10.29 -14.47 24.42
CA TYR A 769 10.86 -13.16 24.75
C TYR A 769 9.82 -12.20 25.33
N ARG A 770 10.33 -11.25 26.11
CA ARG A 770 9.62 -10.11 26.65
C ARG A 770 8.93 -9.33 25.53
N SER A 771 7.65 -9.04 25.73
CA SER A 771 6.88 -8.10 24.92
C SER A 771 6.12 -7.14 25.83
N GLN A 772 6.06 -5.87 25.42
CA GLN A 772 5.50 -4.76 26.18
C GLN A 772 4.05 -4.53 25.79
N LEU A 773 3.26 -4.09 26.76
CA LEU A 773 1.84 -3.82 26.56
C LEU A 773 1.61 -2.44 25.93
N ASN A 774 0.60 -2.33 25.08
CA ASN A 774 -0.04 -1.07 24.71
C ASN A 774 -1.42 -0.99 25.39
N GLN A 775 -1.68 0.05 26.17
CA GLN A 775 -2.95 0.20 26.91
C GLN A 775 -4.01 1.01 26.15
N LEU A 776 -3.74 1.36 24.89
CA LEU A 776 -4.65 2.00 23.95
C LEU A 776 -5.01 1.07 22.80
N THR A 777 -6.10 1.37 22.10
CA THR A 777 -6.45 0.70 20.85
C THR A 777 -5.40 1.05 19.78
N SER A 778 -5.26 0.20 18.76
CA SER A 778 -4.34 0.46 17.64
C SER A 778 -5.03 1.19 16.47
N PHE A 779 -6.28 1.60 16.65
CA PHE A 779 -7.08 2.28 15.63
C PHE A 779 -7.05 3.79 15.88
N ALA A 780 -7.19 4.59 14.81
CA ALA A 780 -7.50 6.01 14.96
C ALA A 780 -9.02 6.17 15.21
N ASP A 781 -9.49 5.86 16.42
CA ASP A 781 -10.91 5.76 16.80
C ASP A 781 -11.37 6.82 17.82
N GLY A 782 -10.53 7.82 18.07
CA GLY A 782 -10.75 8.92 18.99
C GLY A 782 -10.60 8.52 20.46
N SER A 783 -9.98 7.38 20.78
CA SER A 783 -9.74 6.93 22.16
C SER A 783 -8.98 7.98 22.99
N VAL A 784 -8.17 8.83 22.35
CA VAL A 784 -7.51 9.99 23.00
C VAL A 784 -8.52 10.96 23.65
N LEU A 785 -9.75 11.01 23.14
CA LEU A 785 -10.86 11.80 23.69
C LEU A 785 -11.87 10.94 24.45
N TYR A 786 -12.19 9.75 23.96
CA TYR A 786 -13.32 8.93 24.47
C TYR A 786 -12.91 7.85 25.48
N GLY A 787 -11.63 7.56 25.64
CA GLY A 787 -11.10 6.47 26.45
C GLY A 787 -11.07 5.14 25.69
N SER A 788 -10.35 4.16 26.23
CA SER A 788 -10.18 2.82 25.65
C SER A 788 -11.01 1.75 26.36
N THR A 789 -11.87 2.16 27.30
CA THR A 789 -12.76 1.29 28.08
C THR A 789 -14.14 1.93 28.24
N ASP A 790 -15.16 1.09 28.45
CA ASP A 790 -16.53 1.55 28.72
C ASP A 790 -16.58 2.45 29.97
N CYS A 791 -15.74 2.17 30.97
CA CYS A 791 -15.72 2.90 32.23
C CYS A 791 -15.13 4.30 32.08
N GLU A 792 -14.04 4.46 31.33
CA GLU A 792 -13.50 5.78 31.00
C GLU A 792 -14.51 6.60 30.20
N ALA A 793 -15.12 6.01 29.17
CA ALA A 793 -16.14 6.66 28.37
C ALA A 793 -17.33 7.12 29.22
N LYS A 794 -17.82 6.28 30.14
CA LYS A 794 -18.90 6.65 31.08
C LYS A 794 -18.49 7.79 32.00
N GLN A 795 -17.23 7.83 32.46
CA GLN A 795 -16.75 8.93 33.30
C GLN A 795 -16.70 10.27 32.55
N LEU A 796 -16.38 10.25 31.26
CA LEU A 796 -16.25 11.44 30.42
C LEU A 796 -17.59 11.97 29.89
N ARG A 797 -18.61 11.12 29.81
CA ARG A 797 -19.95 11.49 29.31
C ARG A 797 -20.79 12.24 30.32
N ARG A 798 -21.59 13.19 29.81
CA ARG A 798 -22.60 13.92 30.60
C ARG A 798 -23.89 13.11 30.77
N PHE A 799 -24.15 12.14 29.88
CA PHE A 799 -25.43 11.42 29.77
C PHE A 799 -26.64 12.34 29.59
N LYS A 800 -26.42 13.46 28.90
CA LYS A 800 -27.49 14.38 28.48
C LYS A 800 -27.17 14.91 27.10
N SER A 801 -28.11 14.73 26.17
CA SER A 801 -28.03 15.21 24.77
C SER A 801 -26.79 14.73 24.02
N GLY A 802 -26.25 13.57 24.38
CA GLY A 802 -25.05 12.97 23.80
C GLY A 802 -23.75 13.69 24.12
N LEU A 803 -23.72 14.59 25.12
CA LEU A 803 -22.58 15.46 25.39
C LEU A 803 -21.48 14.79 26.23
N LEU A 804 -20.24 15.24 26.05
CA LEU A 804 -19.13 15.08 26.98
C LEU A 804 -19.22 16.13 28.11
N LYS A 805 -18.69 15.78 29.29
CA LYS A 805 -18.56 16.70 30.42
C LYS A 805 -17.57 17.81 30.10
N THR A 806 -17.84 19.02 30.56
CA THR A 806 -16.97 20.18 30.40
C THR A 806 -16.79 20.90 31.73
N SER A 807 -15.83 21.82 31.80
CA SER A 807 -15.70 22.77 32.90
C SER A 807 -15.61 24.19 32.38
N ASN A 808 -16.18 25.13 33.13
CA ASN A 808 -16.00 26.55 32.90
C ASN A 808 -14.77 27.02 33.70
N ILE A 809 -13.78 27.61 33.01
CA ILE A 809 -12.55 28.12 33.64
C ILE A 809 -12.41 29.64 33.50
N GLY A 810 -13.48 30.34 33.12
CA GLY A 810 -13.53 31.79 32.99
C GLY A 810 -14.39 32.22 31.80
N HIS A 811 -14.70 33.53 31.72
CA HIS A 811 -15.55 34.08 30.66
C HIS A 811 -15.00 33.85 29.23
N HIS A 812 -13.68 33.70 29.09
CA HIS A 812 -13.02 33.44 27.81
C HIS A 812 -12.92 31.94 27.46
N ASN A 813 -13.20 31.04 28.42
CA ASN A 813 -13.16 29.59 28.20
C ASN A 813 -14.25 28.91 29.05
N THR A 814 -15.46 28.92 28.52
CA THR A 814 -16.66 28.37 29.16
C THR A 814 -16.84 26.87 28.96
N GLU A 815 -16.15 26.29 27.96
CA GLU A 815 -16.15 24.87 27.63
C GLU A 815 -14.72 24.34 27.51
N ALA A 816 -14.05 24.19 28.64
CA ALA A 816 -12.79 23.46 28.77
C ALA A 816 -13.03 21.97 29.06
N LEU A 817 -11.97 21.16 28.99
CA LEU A 817 -11.98 19.81 29.51
C LEU A 817 -12.49 19.77 30.97
N PRO A 818 -13.11 18.65 31.40
CA PRO A 818 -13.54 18.49 32.77
C PRO A 818 -12.33 18.51 33.73
N LYS A 819 -12.45 19.25 34.85
CA LYS A 819 -11.43 19.25 35.91
C LYS A 819 -11.45 17.92 36.66
N GLY A 820 -10.28 17.44 37.07
CA GLY A 820 -10.19 16.25 37.91
C GLY A 820 -8.76 15.92 38.34
N ASN A 821 -8.60 14.70 38.87
CA ASN A 821 -7.36 14.20 39.45
C ASN A 821 -6.81 12.99 38.68
N GLN A 822 -7.06 12.95 37.36
CA GLN A 822 -6.49 11.94 36.46
C GLN A 822 -4.97 12.08 36.44
N GLU A 823 -4.46 13.29 36.23
CA GLU A 823 -3.06 13.65 36.49
C GLU A 823 -2.81 13.71 38.00
N LYS A 824 -1.91 12.85 38.50
CA LYS A 824 -1.58 12.77 39.93
C LYS A 824 -0.55 13.81 40.34
N ASP A 825 0.30 14.26 39.43
CA ASP A 825 1.24 15.35 39.65
C ASP A 825 0.75 16.66 39.02
N CYS A 826 -0.45 17.11 39.41
CA CYS A 826 -0.96 18.38 38.91
C CYS A 826 -0.23 19.57 39.56
N ARG A 827 0.79 20.10 38.90
CA ARG A 827 1.73 21.08 39.48
C ARG A 827 1.19 22.51 39.58
N SER A 828 -0.01 22.77 39.05
CA SER A 828 -0.70 24.06 39.22
C SER A 828 -1.65 24.10 40.43
N LEU A 829 -1.79 23.00 41.19
CA LEU A 829 -2.58 22.98 42.43
C LEU A 829 -1.92 23.78 43.57
N PRO A 830 -2.71 24.35 44.50
CA PRO A 830 -4.18 24.29 44.55
C PRO A 830 -4.89 25.31 43.65
N LEU A 831 -4.16 26.23 43.00
CA LEU A 831 -4.72 27.37 42.25
C LEU A 831 -5.49 26.96 41.00
N HIS A 832 -4.95 26.03 40.21
CA HIS A 832 -5.54 25.56 38.96
C HIS A 832 -5.55 24.03 38.91
N SER A 833 -6.72 23.44 38.71
CA SER A 833 -6.87 21.99 38.57
C SER A 833 -6.50 21.51 37.17
N CYS A 834 -5.90 20.33 37.08
CA CYS A 834 -5.66 19.64 35.83
C CYS A 834 -6.93 19.00 35.28
N PHE A 835 -6.83 18.47 34.08
CA PHE A 835 -7.97 18.05 33.29
C PHE A 835 -8.08 16.53 33.16
N VAL A 836 -9.27 16.09 32.73
CA VAL A 836 -9.59 14.69 32.49
C VAL A 836 -9.98 14.52 31.02
N ALA A 837 -9.42 13.52 30.35
CA ALA A 837 -9.73 13.14 28.97
C ALA A 837 -9.66 11.61 28.79
N GLY A 838 -9.88 11.14 27.56
CA GLY A 838 -9.72 9.73 27.19
C GLY A 838 -8.29 9.22 27.40
N ASP A 839 -7.31 10.06 27.09
CA ASP A 839 -5.90 9.84 27.42
C ASP A 839 -5.49 10.66 28.66
N GLU A 840 -4.79 10.01 29.59
CA GLU A 840 -4.39 10.59 30.88
C GLU A 840 -3.25 11.60 30.79
N ARG A 841 -2.54 11.65 29.66
CA ARG A 841 -1.40 12.56 29.44
C ARG A 841 -1.86 13.94 28.91
N ASN A 842 -3.16 14.21 28.87
CA ASN A 842 -3.76 15.44 28.33
C ASN A 842 -3.25 16.74 28.99
N SER A 843 -2.81 16.68 30.26
CA SER A 843 -2.33 17.83 31.04
C SER A 843 -0.80 17.91 31.12
N HIS A 844 -0.09 17.12 30.29
CA HIS A 844 1.37 17.07 30.30
C HIS A 844 2.01 18.40 29.91
N GLN A 845 1.42 19.10 28.94
CA GLN A 845 1.84 20.44 28.54
C GLN A 845 0.65 21.23 27.95
N PRO A 846 0.63 22.57 28.05
CA PRO A 846 -0.53 23.41 27.71
C PRO A 846 -1.07 23.26 26.28
N GLY A 847 -0.21 23.14 25.27
CA GLY A 847 -0.59 22.96 23.87
C GLY A 847 -1.36 21.65 23.63
N LEU A 848 -1.03 20.57 24.33
CA LEU A 848 -1.76 19.30 24.24
C LEU A 848 -3.15 19.44 24.88
N THR A 849 -3.22 20.05 26.07
CA THR A 849 -4.48 20.33 26.75
C THR A 849 -5.43 21.17 25.87
N MET A 850 -4.87 22.13 25.14
CA MET A 850 -5.61 22.94 24.17
C MET A 850 -6.19 22.06 23.05
N MET A 851 -5.40 21.16 22.45
CA MET A 851 -5.90 20.27 21.39
C MET A 851 -7.05 19.39 21.88
N HIS A 852 -6.89 18.75 23.04
CA HIS A 852 -7.98 17.96 23.63
C HIS A 852 -9.24 18.80 23.89
N THR A 853 -9.09 20.06 24.31
CA THR A 853 -10.22 20.97 24.51
C THR A 853 -10.94 21.29 23.19
N ILE A 854 -10.22 21.56 22.11
CA ILE A 854 -10.83 21.84 20.79
C ILE A 854 -11.59 20.63 20.25
N PHE A 855 -11.03 19.42 20.36
CA PHE A 855 -11.70 18.19 19.91
C PHE A 855 -12.94 17.87 20.77
N LEU A 856 -12.87 18.12 22.09
CA LEU A 856 -14.05 18.03 22.96
C LEU A 856 -15.16 19.01 22.55
N ARG A 857 -14.80 20.26 22.22
CA ARG A 857 -15.77 21.28 21.79
C ARG A 857 -16.45 20.87 20.49
N GLU A 858 -15.68 20.29 19.55
CA GLU A 858 -16.23 19.81 18.28
C GLU A 858 -17.26 18.69 18.48
N HIS A 859 -16.95 17.71 19.34
CA HIS A 859 -17.92 16.68 19.72
C HIS A 859 -19.22 17.31 20.27
N ASN A 860 -19.11 18.20 21.26
CA ASN A 860 -20.28 18.80 21.89
C ASN A 860 -21.06 19.70 20.92
N ARG A 861 -20.39 20.37 19.98
CA ARG A 861 -21.03 21.16 18.92
C ARG A 861 -21.88 20.27 18.01
N ILE A 862 -21.33 19.16 17.52
CA ILE A 862 -22.05 18.19 16.68
C ILE A 862 -23.22 17.57 17.45
N ALA A 863 -23.00 17.12 18.70
CA ALA A 863 -24.03 16.50 19.53
C ALA A 863 -25.25 17.40 19.76
N ARG A 864 -25.03 18.69 20.07
CA ARG A 864 -26.13 19.67 20.22
C ARG A 864 -26.97 19.80 18.95
N GLN A 865 -26.32 19.82 17.79
CA GLN A 865 -27.01 19.95 16.51
C GLN A 865 -27.79 18.67 16.17
N LEU A 866 -27.20 17.49 16.35
CA LEU A 866 -27.88 16.21 16.13
C LEU A 866 -29.06 15.99 17.08
N ALA A 867 -28.94 16.36 18.36
CA ALA A 867 -30.04 16.30 19.32
C ALA A 867 -31.20 17.24 18.95
N SER A 868 -30.90 18.38 18.33
CA SER A 868 -31.91 19.33 17.82
C SER A 868 -32.60 18.81 16.55
N LEU A 869 -31.83 18.23 15.62
CA LEU A 869 -32.30 17.70 14.35
C LEU A 869 -33.14 16.43 14.51
N ASN A 870 -32.74 15.53 15.42
CA ASN A 870 -33.35 14.24 15.68
C ASN A 870 -33.87 14.19 17.12
N LYS A 871 -34.98 14.89 17.39
CA LYS A 871 -35.55 15.00 18.75
C LYS A 871 -35.98 13.64 19.36
N HIS A 872 -36.19 12.63 18.51
CA HIS A 872 -36.53 11.26 18.90
C HIS A 872 -35.31 10.43 19.33
N TRP A 873 -34.09 10.87 19.04
CA TRP A 873 -32.89 10.15 19.48
C TRP A 873 -32.68 10.28 20.98
N ASN A 874 -32.39 9.15 21.63
CA ASN A 874 -31.95 9.14 23.01
C ASN A 874 -30.48 9.60 23.14
N ASP A 875 -30.02 9.82 24.38
CA ASP A 875 -28.64 10.25 24.67
C ASP A 875 -27.58 9.35 24.01
N GLU A 876 -27.76 8.03 24.09
CA GLU A 876 -26.80 7.05 23.58
C GLU A 876 -26.64 7.16 22.06
N LYS A 877 -27.77 7.24 21.33
CA LYS A 877 -27.76 7.36 19.87
C LYS A 877 -27.09 8.66 19.42
N VAL A 878 -27.41 9.79 20.08
CA VAL A 878 -26.76 11.07 19.80
C VAL A 878 -25.26 10.97 20.06
N PHE A 879 -24.84 10.42 21.20
CA PHE A 879 -23.43 10.25 21.55
C PHE A 879 -22.69 9.39 20.52
N GLN A 880 -23.22 8.22 20.14
CA GLN A 880 -22.53 7.30 19.24
C GLN A 880 -22.45 7.82 17.81
N GLU A 881 -23.50 8.44 17.26
CA GLU A 881 -23.43 9.08 15.93
C GLU A 881 -22.48 10.29 15.95
N THR A 882 -22.48 11.09 17.03
CA THR A 882 -21.52 12.19 17.20
C THR A 882 -20.09 11.66 17.24
N ARG A 883 -19.80 10.65 18.07
CA ARG A 883 -18.49 9.98 18.14
C ARG A 883 -18.07 9.47 16.77
N ARG A 884 -18.98 8.82 16.05
CA ARG A 884 -18.72 8.26 14.71
C ARG A 884 -18.36 9.35 13.69
N ILE A 885 -19.10 10.47 13.64
CA ILE A 885 -18.78 11.62 12.76
C ILE A 885 -17.44 12.24 13.14
N HIS A 886 -17.22 12.50 14.43
CA HIS A 886 -15.99 13.12 14.92
C HIS A 886 -14.75 12.25 14.65
N VAL A 887 -14.86 10.92 14.82
CA VAL A 887 -13.80 9.98 14.47
C VAL A 887 -13.53 10.00 12.96
N ALA A 888 -14.57 10.10 12.13
CA ALA A 888 -14.41 10.24 10.69
C ALA A 888 -13.68 11.54 10.31
N GLN A 889 -14.00 12.67 10.97
CA GLN A 889 -13.25 13.92 10.80
C GLN A 889 -11.78 13.75 11.20
N PHE A 890 -11.51 13.10 12.34
CA PHE A 890 -10.15 12.88 12.83
C PHE A 890 -9.33 11.99 11.89
N GLN A 891 -9.90 10.87 11.45
CA GLN A 891 -9.29 9.99 10.44
C GLN A 891 -9.06 10.74 9.12
N HIS A 892 -10.04 11.53 8.66
CA HIS A 892 -9.89 12.31 7.44
C HIS A 892 -8.72 13.30 7.54
N ILE A 893 -8.61 14.07 8.62
CA ILE A 893 -7.49 15.01 8.83
C ILE A 893 -6.15 14.26 8.85
N ILE A 894 -6.07 13.12 9.53
CA ILE A 894 -4.85 12.29 9.59
C ILE A 894 -4.40 11.87 8.18
N PHE A 895 -5.28 11.25 7.40
CA PHE A 895 -4.91 10.67 6.10
C PHE A 895 -4.89 11.68 4.94
N ASN A 896 -5.66 12.77 5.02
CA ASN A 896 -5.76 13.79 3.97
C ASN A 896 -4.74 14.92 4.14
N GLU A 897 -4.50 15.37 5.38
CA GLU A 897 -3.69 16.57 5.64
C GLU A 897 -2.35 16.28 6.31
N PHE A 898 -2.33 15.39 7.32
CA PHE A 898 -1.15 15.15 8.15
C PHE A 898 -0.15 14.17 7.52
N ILE A 899 -0.52 12.89 7.39
CA ILE A 899 0.40 11.83 6.93
C ILE A 899 1.06 12.12 5.58
N PRO A 900 0.38 12.71 4.57
CA PRO A 900 1.03 13.07 3.31
C PRO A 900 2.24 14.01 3.47
N LYS A 901 2.25 14.88 4.47
CA LYS A 901 3.38 15.77 4.78
C LYS A 901 4.49 15.04 5.51
N ILE A 902 4.13 14.06 6.34
CA ILE A 902 5.07 13.31 7.16
C ILE A 902 5.92 12.37 6.31
N ILE A 903 5.29 11.53 5.48
CA ILE A 903 5.97 10.45 4.74
C ILE A 903 6.12 10.72 3.23
N GLY A 904 5.51 11.79 2.71
CA GLY A 904 5.55 12.15 1.30
C GLY A 904 4.59 11.36 0.41
N MET A 905 4.31 11.90 -0.78
CA MET A 905 3.29 11.37 -1.69
C MET A 905 3.62 10.01 -2.30
N ASP A 906 4.91 9.69 -2.43
CA ASP A 906 5.36 8.42 -3.00
C ASP A 906 4.97 7.24 -2.11
N LEU A 907 5.26 7.32 -0.82
CA LEU A 907 4.86 6.30 0.15
C LEU A 907 3.34 6.27 0.36
N ILE A 908 2.68 7.44 0.34
CA ILE A 908 1.22 7.51 0.35
C ILE A 908 0.59 6.71 -0.80
N LYS A 909 1.13 6.84 -2.01
CA LYS A 909 0.66 6.10 -3.19
C LYS A 909 0.99 4.61 -3.09
N LYS A 910 2.23 4.27 -2.69
CA LYS A 910 2.70 2.89 -2.53
C LYS A 910 1.86 2.09 -1.53
N HIS A 911 1.53 2.70 -0.39
CA HIS A 911 0.74 2.08 0.68
C HIS A 911 -0.77 2.32 0.56
N ASN A 912 -1.27 2.85 -0.57
CA ASN A 912 -2.70 3.12 -0.80
C ASN A 912 -3.36 3.97 0.31
N LEU A 913 -2.59 4.91 0.89
CA LEU A 913 -3.02 5.76 1.99
C LEU A 913 -3.85 6.97 1.54
N MET A 914 -3.84 7.29 0.24
CA MET A 914 -4.66 8.34 -0.34
C MET A 914 -6.14 8.20 0.03
N VAL A 915 -6.76 9.29 0.43
CA VAL A 915 -8.22 9.40 0.56
C VAL A 915 -8.86 9.32 -0.83
N ASN A 916 -9.96 8.58 -0.96
CA ASN A 916 -10.66 8.49 -2.23
C ASN A 916 -11.40 9.79 -2.53
N LYS A 917 -11.29 10.30 -3.76
CA LYS A 917 -12.06 11.49 -4.17
C LYS A 917 -13.57 11.24 -4.14
N ASN A 918 -14.00 10.08 -4.65
CA ASN A 918 -15.40 9.67 -4.74
C ASN A 918 -15.56 8.20 -4.34
N GLY A 919 -16.74 7.84 -3.82
CA GLY A 919 -17.09 6.47 -3.46
C GLY A 919 -16.37 5.96 -2.21
N TYR A 920 -16.41 4.64 -2.06
CA TYR A 920 -15.92 3.94 -0.88
C TYR A 920 -14.53 3.34 -1.08
N PHE A 921 -13.77 3.28 0.02
CA PHE A 921 -12.59 2.43 0.16
C PHE A 921 -13.04 0.97 0.25
N LYS A 922 -12.39 0.09 -0.52
CA LYS A 922 -12.69 -1.35 -0.59
C LYS A 922 -11.51 -2.22 -0.18
N GLY A 923 -10.53 -1.62 0.50
CA GLY A 923 -9.28 -2.27 0.86
C GLY A 923 -9.25 -2.84 2.27
N TYR A 924 -10.39 -2.99 2.94
CA TYR A 924 -10.44 -3.63 4.26
C TYR A 924 -10.00 -5.09 4.17
N ASP A 925 -9.05 -5.49 5.01
CA ASP A 925 -8.48 -6.83 5.06
C ASP A 925 -8.82 -7.51 6.39
N ALA A 926 -9.72 -8.49 6.35
CA ALA A 926 -10.16 -9.25 7.53
C ALA A 926 -9.10 -10.22 8.08
N THR A 927 -7.96 -10.40 7.41
CA THR A 927 -6.81 -11.16 7.91
C THR A 927 -5.74 -10.27 8.53
N CYS A 928 -5.86 -8.94 8.38
CA CYS A 928 -4.86 -8.01 8.85
C CYS A 928 -5.01 -7.67 10.35
N ASP A 929 -3.87 -7.56 11.02
CA ASP A 929 -3.73 -7.12 12.41
C ASP A 929 -3.20 -5.67 12.51
N ALA A 930 -3.99 -4.78 13.11
CA ALA A 930 -3.67 -3.37 13.30
C ALA A 930 -2.66 -3.09 14.43
N ILE A 931 -2.30 -4.09 15.27
CA ILE A 931 -1.47 -3.88 16.47
C ILE A 931 -0.24 -3.00 16.18
N VAL A 932 -0.05 -1.98 17.01
CA VAL A 932 1.10 -1.07 16.90
C VAL A 932 2.42 -1.82 16.99
N SER A 933 3.35 -1.52 16.08
CA SER A 933 4.68 -2.10 16.12
C SER A 933 5.62 -1.42 17.11
N GLN A 934 6.49 -2.22 17.73
CA GLN A 934 7.57 -1.79 18.62
C GLN A 934 8.43 -0.66 18.01
N PRO A 935 9.03 -0.79 16.80
CA PRO A 935 9.84 0.28 16.23
C PRO A 935 9.05 1.57 15.95
N PHE A 936 7.73 1.48 15.69
CA PHE A 936 6.87 2.65 15.56
C PHE A 936 6.73 3.39 16.89
N SER A 937 6.33 2.71 17.97
CA SER A 937 6.04 3.32 19.27
C SER A 937 7.28 3.76 20.05
N THR A 938 8.42 3.10 19.89
CA THR A 938 9.64 3.41 20.67
C THR A 938 10.60 4.34 19.94
N ALA A 939 10.47 4.50 18.61
CA ALA A 939 11.43 5.26 17.82
C ALA A 939 10.77 6.09 16.71
N ALA A 940 10.15 5.47 15.69
CA ALA A 940 9.80 6.17 14.46
C ALA A 940 8.77 7.29 14.69
N PHE A 941 7.71 7.04 15.47
CA PHE A 941 6.70 8.06 15.76
C PHE A 941 7.10 9.06 16.85
N ARG A 942 8.32 8.91 17.41
CA ARG A 942 8.93 9.89 18.32
C ARG A 942 9.65 11.03 17.61
N PHE A 943 9.55 11.11 16.28
CA PHE A 943 10.09 12.21 15.47
C PHE A 943 9.60 13.58 15.96
N GLY A 944 8.39 13.65 16.52
CA GLY A 944 7.82 14.87 17.08
C GLY A 944 8.74 15.54 18.11
N HIS A 945 9.59 14.78 18.80
CA HIS A 945 10.54 15.32 19.79
C HIS A 945 11.62 16.22 19.17
N THR A 946 11.97 16.05 17.88
CA THR A 946 12.90 16.94 17.18
C THR A 946 12.24 18.27 16.80
N LEU A 947 10.90 18.28 16.67
CA LEU A 947 10.12 19.43 16.21
C LEU A 947 9.76 20.41 17.33
N ILE A 948 10.04 20.07 18.59
CA ILE A 948 9.65 20.81 19.79
C ILE A 948 10.47 22.09 19.94
N ARG A 949 9.79 23.23 20.05
CA ARG A 949 10.40 24.47 20.55
C ARG A 949 10.46 24.50 22.07
N ARG A 950 11.47 25.17 22.63
CA ARG A 950 11.43 25.55 24.05
C ARG A 950 10.34 26.59 24.34
N MET A 951 10.29 27.66 23.55
CA MET A 951 9.35 28.76 23.74
C MET A 951 8.17 28.61 22.78
N PHE A 952 6.95 28.57 23.32
CA PHE A 952 5.70 28.53 22.55
C PHE A 952 5.16 29.97 22.50
N PRO A 953 5.22 30.65 21.34
CA PRO A 953 4.73 32.02 21.24
C PRO A 953 3.24 32.12 21.54
N ARG A 954 2.81 33.27 22.06
CA ARG A 954 1.39 33.60 22.24
C ARG A 954 1.06 34.82 21.39
N MET A 955 0.18 34.62 20.41
CA MET A 955 -0.12 35.61 19.38
C MET A 955 -1.56 36.11 19.50
N ASP A 956 -1.82 37.30 18.95
CA ASP A 956 -3.17 37.82 18.81
C ASP A 956 -3.87 37.31 17.54
N GLN A 957 -5.11 37.75 17.32
CA GLN A 957 -5.93 37.39 16.16
C GLN A 957 -5.31 37.79 14.81
N ASN A 958 -4.34 38.71 14.81
CA ASN A 958 -3.60 39.16 13.62
C ASN A 958 -2.22 38.49 13.53
N TYR A 959 -1.98 37.41 14.29
CA TYR A 959 -0.70 36.69 14.34
C TYR A 959 0.49 37.52 14.87
N HIS A 960 0.24 38.64 15.55
CA HIS A 960 1.30 39.40 16.21
C HIS A 960 1.61 38.80 17.59
N LYS A 961 2.89 38.65 17.92
CA LYS A 961 3.33 38.26 19.27
C LYS A 961 2.86 39.32 20.27
N LYS A 962 1.95 38.95 21.16
CA LYS A 962 1.29 39.90 22.08
C LYS A 962 1.55 39.61 23.55
N PHE A 963 1.71 38.34 23.91
CA PHE A 963 1.89 37.93 25.30
C PHE A 963 3.20 37.17 25.46
N GLU A 964 3.69 37.09 26.70
CA GLU A 964 4.91 36.32 27.03
C GLU A 964 4.80 34.89 26.50
N PRO A 965 5.81 34.30 25.87
CA PRO A 965 5.74 32.91 25.42
C PRO A 965 5.66 31.93 26.61
N VAL A 966 5.08 30.75 26.36
CA VAL A 966 5.12 29.62 27.32
C VAL A 966 6.48 28.93 27.19
N ASP A 967 7.32 28.99 28.22
CA ASP A 967 8.57 28.20 28.28
C ASP A 967 8.24 26.75 28.65
N LEU A 968 8.30 25.84 27.70
CA LEU A 968 7.97 24.43 27.89
C LEU A 968 8.78 23.79 29.04
N ALA A 969 10.05 24.17 29.20
CA ALA A 969 10.90 23.66 30.30
C ALA A 969 10.31 23.96 31.68
N MET A 970 9.53 25.02 31.81
CA MET A 970 8.91 25.48 33.05
C MET A 970 7.43 25.10 33.15
N HIS A 971 6.84 24.54 32.09
CA HIS A 971 5.39 24.33 31.98
C HIS A 971 4.96 22.85 31.79
N PHE A 972 5.87 21.89 31.96
CA PHE A 972 5.46 20.48 32.07
C PHE A 972 4.64 20.23 33.34
N GLY A 973 3.44 19.67 33.20
CA GLY A 973 2.49 19.44 34.30
C GLY A 973 1.84 20.72 34.86
N HIS A 974 2.04 21.85 34.20
CA HIS A 974 1.61 23.18 34.62
C HIS A 974 0.58 23.75 33.64
N VAL A 975 -0.70 23.73 34.02
CA VAL A 975 -1.84 24.12 33.18
C VAL A 975 -2.23 25.59 33.31
N GLU A 976 -1.57 26.37 34.17
CA GLU A 976 -1.90 27.79 34.39
C GLU A 976 -1.92 28.66 33.12
N PRO A 977 -1.11 28.41 32.07
CA PRO A 977 -1.21 29.20 30.84
C PRO A 977 -2.57 29.11 30.15
N ILE A 978 -3.29 27.99 30.34
CA ILE A 978 -4.64 27.78 29.80
C ILE A 978 -5.71 28.53 30.59
N TYR A 979 -5.49 28.74 31.90
CA TYR A 979 -6.39 29.49 32.78
C TYR A 979 -6.22 31.00 32.66
N ASN A 980 -5.04 31.48 32.28
CA ASN A 980 -4.71 32.90 32.31
C ASN A 980 -5.30 33.68 31.11
N ALA A 981 -6.51 34.21 31.29
CA ALA A 981 -7.20 35.04 30.30
C ALA A 981 -6.47 36.35 29.99
N SER A 982 -5.79 36.96 30.98
CA SER A 982 -5.02 38.20 30.79
C SER A 982 -3.83 38.03 29.85
N SER A 983 -3.39 36.78 29.62
CA SER A 983 -2.36 36.43 28.63
C SER A 983 -2.93 35.78 27.35
N GLY A 984 -4.22 35.97 27.08
CA GLY A 984 -4.90 35.45 25.89
C GLY A 984 -5.38 33.99 25.97
N GLY A 985 -5.22 33.33 27.13
CA GLY A 985 -5.73 31.98 27.38
C GLY A 985 -5.25 30.94 26.35
N LEU A 986 -6.12 29.99 26.02
CA LEU A 986 -5.81 28.94 25.04
C LEU A 986 -5.72 29.46 23.60
N ASP A 987 -6.45 30.52 23.27
CA ASP A 987 -6.61 30.96 21.88
C ASP A 987 -5.32 31.62 21.38
N SER A 988 -4.65 32.41 22.23
CA SER A 988 -3.34 32.98 21.87
C SER A 988 -2.27 31.91 21.63
N LEU A 989 -2.39 30.76 22.30
CA LEU A 989 -1.52 29.61 22.10
C LEU A 989 -1.83 28.89 20.77
N ILE A 990 -3.11 28.78 20.38
CA ILE A 990 -3.49 28.29 19.04
C ILE A 990 -2.85 29.17 17.97
N MET A 991 -3.03 30.49 18.06
CA MET A 991 -2.45 31.44 17.10
C MET A 991 -0.92 31.31 17.03
N GLY A 992 -0.27 31.10 18.17
CA GLY A 992 1.16 30.85 18.25
C GLY A 992 1.63 29.59 17.52
N LEU A 993 0.91 28.48 17.66
CA LEU A 993 1.22 27.22 16.97
C LEU A 993 0.96 27.31 15.46
N LEU A 994 -0.01 28.12 15.04
CA LEU A 994 -0.36 28.36 13.63
C LEU A 994 0.57 29.37 12.95
N GLY A 995 1.10 30.35 13.70
CA GLY A 995 1.89 31.46 13.18
C GLY A 995 3.41 31.30 13.29
N THR A 996 3.88 30.22 13.93
CA THR A 996 5.30 29.98 14.17
C THR A 996 5.75 28.70 13.46
N PRO A 997 6.91 28.67 12.79
CA PRO A 997 7.45 27.44 12.23
C PRO A 997 7.82 26.43 13.31
N SER A 998 7.71 25.14 13.04
CA SER A 998 8.27 24.09 13.92
C SER A 998 9.79 24.19 14.00
N MET A 999 10.42 23.48 14.94
CA MET A 999 11.84 23.14 14.78
C MET A 999 12.03 22.21 13.58
N ALA A 1000 13.24 22.18 13.02
CA ALA A 1000 13.58 21.30 11.91
C ALA A 1000 13.51 19.82 12.32
N PHE A 1001 13.24 18.96 11.35
CA PHE A 1001 13.47 17.53 11.52
C PHE A 1001 14.96 17.27 11.28
N ASP A 1002 15.70 17.13 12.36
CA ASP A 1002 17.12 16.77 12.37
C ASP A 1002 17.48 16.13 13.73
N ARG A 1003 18.78 15.85 13.93
CA ARG A 1003 19.26 15.26 15.18
C ARG A 1003 19.22 16.23 16.37
N HIS A 1004 19.01 17.53 16.15
CA HIS A 1004 19.09 18.55 17.19
C HIS A 1004 17.78 18.64 17.98
N ILE A 1005 17.90 18.62 19.31
CA ILE A 1005 16.74 18.53 20.20
C ILE A 1005 16.91 19.49 21.36
N THR A 1006 15.85 20.24 21.64
CA THR A 1006 15.87 21.29 22.65
C THR A 1006 16.18 20.79 24.05
N GLU A 1007 16.93 21.57 24.82
CA GLU A 1007 17.22 21.30 26.22
C GLU A 1007 15.96 21.24 27.11
N ALA A 1008 14.83 21.81 26.65
CA ALA A 1008 13.57 21.71 27.38
C ALA A 1008 13.17 20.25 27.67
N VAL A 1009 13.42 19.33 26.74
CA VAL A 1009 13.13 17.89 26.92
C VAL A 1009 14.38 17.06 27.19
N ARG A 1010 15.57 17.56 26.86
CA ARG A 1010 16.85 16.85 27.04
C ARG A 1010 17.45 17.01 28.44
N ASN A 1011 17.16 18.13 29.11
CA ASN A 1011 17.70 18.45 30.44
C ASN A 1011 16.60 18.81 31.45
N HIS A 1012 15.51 19.41 30.98
CA HIS A 1012 14.49 20.02 31.83
C HIS A 1012 13.13 19.30 31.82
N LEU A 1013 13.06 18.06 31.31
CA LEU A 1013 11.80 17.32 31.31
C LEU A 1013 11.31 17.15 32.76
N PHE A 1014 10.13 17.69 33.06
CA PHE A 1014 9.55 17.75 34.40
C PHE A 1014 10.46 18.35 35.49
N ALA A 1015 11.42 19.20 35.14
CA ALA A 1015 12.27 19.86 36.12
C ALA A 1015 11.44 20.64 37.15
N ARG A 1016 11.95 20.69 38.38
CA ARG A 1016 11.44 21.60 39.40
C ARG A 1016 11.85 23.01 39.03
N ARG A 1017 10.91 23.96 39.14
CA ARG A 1017 11.21 25.38 38.95
C ARG A 1017 12.33 25.79 39.90
N ASP A 1018 13.26 26.59 39.40
CA ASP A 1018 14.41 27.12 40.15
C ASP A 1018 15.47 26.09 40.59
N GLU A 1019 15.36 24.82 40.18
CA GLU A 1019 16.36 23.79 40.45
C GLU A 1019 17.05 23.29 39.16
N LYS A 1020 18.23 23.85 38.90
CA LYS A 1020 18.94 23.71 37.61
C LYS A 1020 19.25 22.29 37.13
N THR A 1021 19.30 21.27 38.00
CA THR A 1021 19.71 19.89 37.64
C THR A 1021 18.68 18.84 38.05
N SER A 1022 17.44 19.27 38.28
CA SER A 1022 16.36 18.39 38.74
C SER A 1022 15.68 17.62 37.63
N GLY A 1023 15.78 18.02 36.36
CA GLY A 1023 15.01 17.43 35.26
C GLY A 1023 15.46 16.03 34.82
N MET A 1024 14.78 15.52 33.79
CA MET A 1024 15.09 14.26 33.11
C MET A 1024 15.48 14.52 31.64
N ASP A 1025 16.01 13.48 30.99
CA ASP A 1025 16.37 13.50 29.56
C ASP A 1025 15.46 12.54 28.77
N LEU A 1026 14.53 13.11 28.00
CA LEU A 1026 13.60 12.36 27.15
C LEU A 1026 14.31 11.53 26.08
N ILE A 1027 15.45 11.98 25.57
CA ILE A 1027 16.18 11.32 24.48
C ILE A 1027 16.94 10.12 25.00
N SER A 1028 17.57 10.26 26.16
CA SER A 1028 18.12 9.12 26.90
C SER A 1028 17.05 8.08 27.19
N ILE A 1029 15.84 8.51 27.57
CA ILE A 1029 14.70 7.60 27.79
C ILE A 1029 14.27 6.93 26.48
N ASN A 1030 14.20 7.64 25.34
CA ASN A 1030 13.82 7.05 24.05
C ASN A 1030 14.78 5.93 23.62
N ILE A 1031 16.09 6.21 23.70
CA ILE A 1031 17.15 5.26 23.36
C ILE A 1031 17.03 4.01 24.24
N LEU A 1032 16.96 4.20 25.56
CA LEU A 1032 16.88 3.07 26.48
C LEU A 1032 15.55 2.33 26.40
N ARG A 1033 14.44 3.03 26.09
CA ARG A 1033 13.13 2.41 25.87
C ARG A 1033 13.16 1.47 24.68
N ALA A 1034 13.81 1.84 23.58
CA ALA A 1034 13.98 0.94 22.44
C ALA A 1034 14.82 -0.30 22.80
N ARG A 1035 15.89 -0.14 23.59
CA ARG A 1035 16.69 -1.28 24.12
C ARG A 1035 15.87 -2.17 25.08
N ASP A 1036 15.06 -1.58 25.96
CA ASP A 1036 14.13 -2.29 26.86
C ASP A 1036 13.08 -3.10 26.10
N HIS A 1037 12.65 -2.58 24.95
CA HIS A 1037 11.68 -3.20 24.04
C HIS A 1037 12.30 -4.19 23.06
N GLY A 1038 13.61 -4.47 23.18
CA GLY A 1038 14.31 -5.42 22.31
C GLY A 1038 14.30 -5.01 20.84
N VAL A 1039 14.20 -3.72 20.54
CA VAL A 1039 14.12 -3.21 19.17
C VAL A 1039 15.48 -3.35 18.49
N GLN A 1040 15.46 -3.85 17.25
CA GLN A 1040 16.64 -4.01 16.40
C GLN A 1040 17.32 -2.67 16.10
N THR A 1041 18.61 -2.75 15.74
CA THR A 1041 19.43 -1.56 15.48
C THR A 1041 19.02 -0.83 14.20
N TYR A 1042 19.41 0.44 14.10
CA TYR A 1042 19.11 1.29 12.94
C TYR A 1042 19.52 0.63 11.62
N ASN A 1043 20.74 0.11 11.53
CA ASN A 1043 21.27 -0.51 10.31
C ASN A 1043 20.45 -1.75 9.86
N THR A 1044 19.83 -2.44 10.81
CA THR A 1044 18.93 -3.57 10.51
C THR A 1044 17.61 -3.08 9.92
N PHE A 1045 17.03 -2.00 10.48
CA PHE A 1045 15.79 -1.42 9.95
C PHE A 1045 15.98 -0.67 8.63
N ARG A 1046 17.15 -0.07 8.37
CA ARG A 1046 17.52 0.42 7.03
C ARG A 1046 17.35 -0.67 5.98
N ASN A 1047 17.93 -1.83 6.26
CA ASN A 1047 17.85 -2.99 5.38
C ASN A 1047 16.42 -3.54 5.25
N TYR A 1048 15.64 -3.53 6.33
CA TYR A 1048 14.20 -3.86 6.28
C TYR A 1048 13.43 -2.91 5.34
N CYS A 1049 13.76 -1.61 5.37
CA CYS A 1049 13.16 -0.59 4.53
C CYS A 1049 13.74 -0.51 3.10
N GLY A 1050 14.56 -1.49 2.70
CA GLY A 1050 15.10 -1.59 1.34
C GLY A 1050 16.34 -0.72 1.06
N LEU A 1051 16.91 -0.08 2.10
CA LEU A 1051 18.19 0.61 1.99
C LEU A 1051 19.36 -0.36 2.14
N ARG A 1052 20.52 0.00 1.59
CA ARG A 1052 21.73 -0.82 1.73
C ARG A 1052 22.21 -0.82 3.18
N LYS A 1053 22.46 -2.02 3.73
CA LYS A 1053 23.12 -2.17 5.04
C LYS A 1053 24.51 -1.52 4.99
N ALA A 1054 24.77 -0.54 5.86
CA ALA A 1054 26.09 0.08 5.99
C ALA A 1054 27.08 -0.92 6.59
N ARG A 1055 28.31 -0.89 6.11
CA ARG A 1055 29.44 -1.64 6.68
C ARG A 1055 30.39 -0.72 7.46
N THR A 1056 30.44 0.54 7.09
CA THR A 1056 31.23 1.59 7.75
C THR A 1056 30.38 2.85 7.92
N PHE A 1057 30.80 3.76 8.79
CA PHE A 1057 30.11 5.05 8.97
C PHE A 1057 30.05 5.88 7.68
N SER A 1058 31.06 5.79 6.81
CA SER A 1058 31.08 6.48 5.51
C SER A 1058 29.95 6.04 4.58
N ASP A 1059 29.47 4.79 4.71
CA ASP A 1059 28.33 4.28 3.92
C ASP A 1059 27.00 4.97 4.27
N LEU A 1060 26.94 5.77 5.34
CA LEU A 1060 25.77 6.55 5.74
C LEU A 1060 25.64 7.91 5.02
N SER A 1061 26.68 8.32 4.28
CA SER A 1061 26.74 9.63 3.60
C SER A 1061 25.69 9.85 2.52
N THR A 1062 25.01 8.79 2.06
CA THR A 1062 23.93 8.90 1.09
C THR A 1062 22.64 9.43 1.74
N GLU A 1063 22.39 9.10 3.00
CA GLU A 1063 21.17 9.48 3.72
C GLU A 1063 21.42 10.49 4.83
N MET A 1064 22.67 10.79 5.21
CA MET A 1064 23.00 11.65 6.34
C MET A 1064 24.09 12.67 5.99
N ASN A 1065 24.04 13.82 6.66
CA ASN A 1065 25.09 14.83 6.57
C ASN A 1065 26.36 14.37 7.30
N GLU A 1066 27.52 14.86 6.85
CA GLU A 1066 28.83 14.49 7.41
C GLU A 1066 28.92 14.76 8.93
N ASP A 1067 28.34 15.86 9.40
CA ASP A 1067 28.36 16.23 10.82
C ASP A 1067 27.55 15.25 11.70
N ALA A 1068 26.47 14.68 11.17
CA ALA A 1068 25.67 13.66 11.85
C ALA A 1068 26.45 12.33 11.93
N ILE A 1069 27.14 11.96 10.85
CA ILE A 1069 27.99 10.76 10.79
C ILE A 1069 29.16 10.88 11.75
N GLU A 1070 29.83 12.03 11.77
CA GLU A 1070 30.93 12.31 12.70
C GLU A 1070 30.44 12.20 14.15
N ALA A 1071 29.31 12.85 14.48
CA ALA A 1071 28.74 12.78 15.83
C ALA A 1071 28.44 11.34 16.27
N MET A 1072 27.86 10.50 15.40
CA MET A 1072 27.58 9.10 15.72
C MET A 1072 28.84 8.24 15.82
N SER A 1073 29.80 8.42 14.92
CA SER A 1073 31.10 7.71 14.95
C SER A 1073 31.93 8.06 16.20
N SER A 1074 31.66 9.20 16.83
CA SER A 1074 32.31 9.59 18.08
C SER A 1074 31.82 8.81 19.31
N VAL A 1075 30.70 8.09 19.22
CA VAL A 1075 30.09 7.36 20.35
C VAL A 1075 29.84 5.88 20.08
N TYR A 1076 29.54 5.48 18.83
CA TYR A 1076 29.36 4.07 18.46
C TYR A 1076 30.62 3.52 17.81
N GLU A 1077 30.98 2.28 18.14
CA GLU A 1077 32.16 1.62 17.54
C GLU A 1077 31.90 1.08 16.14
N ASP A 1078 30.68 0.61 15.86
CA ASP A 1078 30.26 0.05 14.58
C ASP A 1078 28.85 0.56 14.21
N VAL A 1079 28.56 0.65 12.91
CA VAL A 1079 27.26 1.07 12.39
C VAL A 1079 26.12 0.12 12.79
N ASP A 1080 26.44 -1.15 13.06
CA ASP A 1080 25.48 -2.14 13.56
C ASP A 1080 25.04 -1.87 15.01
N ASP A 1081 25.73 -1.00 15.76
CA ASP A 1081 25.42 -0.70 17.16
C ASP A 1081 24.42 0.44 17.34
N ILE A 1082 24.21 1.26 16.30
CA ILE A 1082 23.41 2.48 16.33
C ILE A 1082 21.97 2.16 16.76
N ASP A 1083 21.52 2.76 17.87
CA ASP A 1083 20.14 2.65 18.31
C ASP A 1083 19.18 3.27 17.29
N LEU A 1084 18.01 2.64 17.11
CA LEU A 1084 17.07 2.99 16.05
C LEU A 1084 16.73 4.49 16.04
N PHE A 1085 16.26 5.05 17.15
CA PHE A 1085 15.86 6.46 17.22
C PHE A 1085 16.98 7.42 16.78
N VAL A 1086 18.21 7.15 17.21
CA VAL A 1086 19.38 8.00 16.93
C VAL A 1086 19.69 8.02 15.44
N GLY A 1087 19.68 6.83 14.82
CA GLY A 1087 19.87 6.72 13.37
C GLY A 1087 18.75 7.39 12.58
N LEU A 1088 17.48 7.17 12.98
CA LEU A 1088 16.33 7.71 12.26
C LEU A 1088 16.29 9.25 12.24
N VAL A 1089 16.56 9.92 13.36
CA VAL A 1089 16.55 11.40 13.42
C VAL A 1089 17.78 12.04 12.77
N SER A 1090 18.79 11.24 12.44
CA SER A 1090 20.01 11.70 11.76
C SER A 1090 19.91 11.61 10.23
N GLU A 1091 18.85 10.98 9.70
CA GLU A 1091 18.58 10.92 8.27
C GLU A 1091 18.08 12.27 7.72
N ASN A 1092 18.52 12.61 6.52
CA ASN A 1092 17.99 13.72 5.75
C ASN A 1092 16.55 13.40 5.29
N PRO A 1093 15.61 14.37 5.33
CA PRO A 1093 14.25 14.21 4.84
C PRO A 1093 14.18 13.73 3.38
N LEU A 1094 13.20 12.87 3.07
CA LEU A 1094 12.83 12.56 1.69
C LEU A 1094 12.28 13.81 0.99
N ARG A 1095 12.45 13.88 -0.33
CA ARG A 1095 11.86 14.97 -1.13
C ARG A 1095 10.34 15.00 -0.96
N GLY A 1096 9.80 16.13 -0.51
CA GLY A 1096 8.36 16.31 -0.31
C GLY A 1096 7.81 15.64 0.96
N ALA A 1097 8.67 15.14 1.84
CA ALA A 1097 8.31 14.59 3.15
C ALA A 1097 9.05 15.32 4.26
N LEU A 1098 8.54 15.21 5.49
CA LEU A 1098 9.25 15.66 6.70
C LEU A 1098 10.33 14.67 7.14
N LEU A 1099 10.07 13.37 6.97
CA LEU A 1099 10.91 12.31 7.54
C LEU A 1099 11.93 11.75 6.54
N GLY A 1100 13.03 11.22 7.08
CA GLY A 1100 14.02 10.45 6.33
C GLY A 1100 13.50 9.08 5.85
N PRO A 1101 14.22 8.41 4.94
CA PRO A 1101 13.75 7.22 4.24
C PRO A 1101 13.36 6.05 5.16
N THR A 1102 14.18 5.71 6.17
CA THR A 1102 13.89 4.58 7.05
C THR A 1102 12.73 4.92 7.97
N MET A 1103 12.70 6.15 8.50
CA MET A 1103 11.65 6.57 9.42
C MET A 1103 10.30 6.67 8.71
N ALA A 1104 10.27 7.24 7.50
CA ALA A 1104 9.06 7.34 6.68
C ALA A 1104 8.50 5.96 6.31
N CYS A 1105 9.37 4.99 5.99
CA CYS A 1105 8.99 3.60 5.76
C CYS A 1105 8.29 2.96 6.97
N LEU A 1106 8.84 3.13 8.18
CA LEU A 1106 8.24 2.57 9.41
C LEU A 1106 6.90 3.23 9.76
N VAL A 1107 6.77 4.54 9.55
CA VAL A 1107 5.51 5.25 9.73
C VAL A 1107 4.47 4.80 8.68
N ALA A 1108 4.87 4.66 7.42
CA ALA A 1108 3.99 4.19 6.36
C ALA A 1108 3.49 2.75 6.60
N GLU A 1109 4.36 1.86 7.10
CA GLU A 1109 4.03 0.48 7.51
C GLU A 1109 2.88 0.46 8.53
N GLN A 1110 2.98 1.27 9.59
CA GLN A 1110 1.97 1.30 10.63
C GLN A 1110 0.65 1.92 10.12
N PHE A 1111 0.70 3.06 9.43
CA PHE A 1111 -0.52 3.74 8.95
C PHE A 1111 -1.26 2.98 7.85
N ASP A 1112 -0.55 2.17 7.05
CA ASP A 1112 -1.16 1.21 6.13
C ASP A 1112 -2.06 0.24 6.91
N ARG A 1113 -1.56 -0.30 8.03
CA ARG A 1113 -2.34 -1.21 8.89
C ARG A 1113 -3.47 -0.49 9.63
N VAL A 1114 -3.24 0.72 10.16
CA VAL A 1114 -4.29 1.53 10.80
C VAL A 1114 -5.47 1.77 9.84
N LYS A 1115 -5.22 1.93 8.53
CA LYS A 1115 -6.27 2.12 7.51
C LYS A 1115 -6.92 0.81 7.08
N LYS A 1116 -6.14 -0.16 6.59
CA LYS A 1116 -6.69 -1.35 5.90
C LYS A 1116 -7.24 -2.40 6.86
N CYS A 1117 -6.81 -2.41 8.11
CA CYS A 1117 -7.19 -3.44 9.09
C CYS A 1117 -8.35 -2.96 9.97
N ASP A 1118 -8.89 -1.77 9.68
CA ASP A 1118 -9.98 -1.14 10.41
C ASP A 1118 -11.31 -1.28 9.65
N ARG A 1119 -12.19 -2.16 10.14
CA ARG A 1119 -13.53 -2.40 9.55
C ARG A 1119 -14.38 -1.13 9.48
N PHE A 1120 -14.14 -0.22 10.41
CA PHE A 1120 -14.92 1.00 10.59
C PHE A 1120 -14.20 2.23 10.02
N TYR A 1121 -13.08 2.06 9.28
CA TYR A 1121 -12.40 3.18 8.61
C TYR A 1121 -13.43 4.00 7.82
N TYR A 1122 -13.40 5.32 7.96
CA TYR A 1122 -14.58 6.13 7.61
C TYR A 1122 -15.02 6.00 6.15
N GLU A 1123 -14.12 5.71 5.21
CA GLU A 1123 -14.46 5.51 3.79
C GLU A 1123 -14.91 4.08 3.43
N ASN A 1124 -14.89 3.13 4.37
CA ASN A 1124 -15.09 1.72 4.05
C ASN A 1124 -16.52 1.41 3.53
N ASP A 1125 -16.67 0.38 2.69
CA ASP A 1125 -17.96 -0.02 2.09
C ASP A 1125 -18.76 -1.04 2.92
N ASN A 1126 -18.39 -1.24 4.18
CA ASN A 1126 -19.06 -2.17 5.08
C ASN A 1126 -20.54 -1.78 5.29
N ASN A 1127 -21.48 -2.65 4.91
CA ASN A 1127 -22.91 -2.34 4.94
C ASN A 1127 -23.46 -1.94 6.32
N ALA A 1128 -22.91 -2.47 7.41
CA ALA A 1128 -23.36 -2.12 8.76
C ALA A 1128 -22.82 -0.76 9.23
N ALA A 1129 -21.61 -0.40 8.80
CA ALA A 1129 -20.84 0.73 9.35
C ALA A 1129 -20.60 1.90 8.37
N LYS A 1130 -20.92 1.76 7.08
CA LYS A 1130 -20.67 2.79 6.06
C LYS A 1130 -21.51 4.05 6.29
N PHE A 1131 -20.94 5.19 5.95
CA PHE A 1131 -21.72 6.43 5.78
C PHE A 1131 -22.40 6.42 4.41
N THR A 1132 -23.48 7.18 4.24
CA THR A 1132 -24.04 7.38 2.89
C THR A 1132 -23.04 8.17 2.02
N PRO A 1133 -23.12 8.08 0.69
CA PRO A 1133 -22.23 8.83 -0.19
C PRO A 1133 -22.26 10.34 0.08
N GLU A 1134 -23.44 10.89 0.39
CA GLU A 1134 -23.63 12.32 0.69
C GLU A 1134 -22.97 12.68 2.03
N GLN A 1135 -23.14 11.83 3.06
CA GLN A 1135 -22.48 12.00 4.35
C GLN A 1135 -20.94 11.96 4.20
N LEU A 1136 -20.40 11.07 3.37
CA LEU A 1136 -18.96 11.01 3.09
C LEU A 1136 -18.44 12.27 2.41
N VAL A 1137 -19.20 12.83 1.46
CA VAL A 1137 -18.84 14.08 0.79
C VAL A 1137 -18.74 15.22 1.82
N GLU A 1138 -19.69 15.31 2.76
CA GLU A 1138 -19.64 16.32 3.81
C GLU A 1138 -18.46 16.15 4.77
N ILE A 1139 -18.14 14.90 5.17
CA ILE A 1139 -16.96 14.63 6.01
C ILE A 1139 -15.66 15.03 5.30
N LYS A 1140 -15.56 14.79 3.98
CA LYS A 1140 -14.35 15.06 3.18
C LYS A 1140 -14.09 16.56 2.92
N LYS A 1141 -15.01 17.44 3.28
CA LYS A 1141 -14.78 18.90 3.27
C LYS A 1141 -13.95 19.36 4.47
N ILE A 1142 -13.97 18.59 5.55
CA ILE A 1142 -13.41 19.00 6.83
C ILE A 1142 -11.88 19.06 6.76
N LYS A 1143 -11.34 20.12 7.35
CA LYS A 1143 -9.92 20.34 7.58
C LYS A 1143 -9.70 20.71 9.04
N LEU A 1144 -8.49 20.56 9.55
CA LEU A 1144 -8.19 20.99 10.91
C LEU A 1144 -8.42 22.51 11.12
N ALA A 1145 -8.24 23.34 10.08
CA ALA A 1145 -8.61 24.76 10.11
C ALA A 1145 -10.10 24.99 10.45
N HIS A 1146 -10.98 24.16 9.88
CA HIS A 1146 -12.43 24.24 10.13
C HIS A 1146 -12.75 23.98 11.60
N LEU A 1147 -12.09 22.99 12.22
CA LEU A 1147 -12.28 22.66 13.63
C LEU A 1147 -11.88 23.84 14.51
N PHE A 1148 -10.77 24.53 14.22
CA PHE A 1148 -10.38 25.72 14.98
C PHE A 1148 -11.39 26.87 14.83
N CYS A 1149 -11.80 27.19 13.61
CA CYS A 1149 -12.81 28.23 13.35
C CYS A 1149 -14.16 27.97 14.04
N GLN A 1150 -14.58 26.70 14.13
CA GLN A 1150 -15.88 26.34 14.73
C GLN A 1150 -15.85 26.26 16.25
N ASN A 1151 -14.66 26.20 16.84
CA ASN A 1151 -14.48 25.95 18.28
C ASN A 1151 -13.66 27.05 19.00
N SER A 1152 -13.33 28.15 18.31
CA SER A 1152 -12.75 29.36 18.89
C SER A 1152 -13.40 30.61 18.28
N ASN A 1153 -13.87 31.53 19.14
CA ASN A 1153 -14.40 32.83 18.72
C ASN A 1153 -13.29 33.89 18.57
N TYR A 1154 -12.03 33.53 18.85
CA TYR A 1154 -10.89 34.44 18.77
C TYR A 1154 -10.26 34.47 17.36
N ILE A 1155 -10.50 33.42 16.57
CA ILE A 1155 -9.88 33.22 15.27
C ILE A 1155 -10.79 33.84 14.20
N ASP A 1156 -10.34 34.96 13.64
CA ASP A 1156 -11.04 35.64 12.54
C ASP A 1156 -10.58 35.12 11.17
N THR A 1157 -9.26 34.98 11.00
CA THR A 1157 -8.63 34.45 9.79
C THR A 1157 -7.70 33.29 10.11
N ILE A 1158 -7.62 32.32 9.19
CA ILE A 1158 -6.75 31.16 9.32
C ILE A 1158 -6.33 30.63 7.95
N GLN A 1159 -5.12 30.07 7.86
CA GLN A 1159 -4.67 29.39 6.65
C GLN A 1159 -5.42 28.06 6.43
N PRO A 1160 -5.83 27.70 5.19
CA PRO A 1160 -6.58 26.48 4.91
C PRO A 1160 -5.87 25.20 5.33
N ASN A 1161 -4.55 25.12 5.17
CA ASN A 1161 -3.74 24.01 5.67
C ASN A 1161 -2.91 24.49 6.87
N VAL A 1162 -3.35 24.13 8.07
CA VAL A 1162 -2.73 24.60 9.32
C VAL A 1162 -1.35 24.01 9.59
N PHE A 1163 -0.96 22.96 8.88
CA PHE A 1163 0.35 22.34 9.01
C PHE A 1163 1.43 23.06 8.19
N ASP A 1164 1.04 23.80 7.15
CA ASP A 1164 1.95 24.64 6.38
C ASP A 1164 1.92 26.07 6.93
N MET A 1165 3.08 26.75 6.90
CA MET A 1165 3.16 28.17 7.18
C MET A 1165 2.22 28.94 6.23
N PRO A 1166 1.64 30.07 6.68
CA PRO A 1166 0.91 30.95 5.79
C PRO A 1166 1.78 31.38 4.60
N ASP A 1167 1.20 31.35 3.41
CA ASP A 1167 1.85 31.76 2.16
C ASP A 1167 0.82 32.49 1.30
N ASP A 1168 1.16 33.68 0.81
CA ASP A 1168 0.20 34.57 0.14
C ASP A 1168 -0.42 33.99 -1.14
N LEU A 1169 0.20 32.95 -1.73
CA LEU A 1169 -0.26 32.34 -2.99
C LEU A 1169 -0.89 30.96 -2.79
N LEU A 1170 -0.25 30.08 -2.02
CA LEU A 1170 -0.59 28.66 -1.95
C LEU A 1170 -1.32 28.28 -0.65
N ASN A 1171 -1.26 29.11 0.39
CA ASN A 1171 -1.87 28.84 1.70
C ASN A 1171 -2.28 30.14 2.42
N ALA A 1172 -2.89 31.06 1.68
CA ALA A 1172 -3.23 32.38 2.18
C ALA A 1172 -4.29 32.30 3.28
N GLN A 1173 -4.18 33.15 4.30
CA GLN A 1173 -5.18 33.22 5.36
C GLN A 1173 -6.53 33.69 4.78
N MET A 1174 -7.60 33.01 5.15
CA MET A 1174 -8.97 33.38 4.77
C MET A 1174 -9.87 33.49 6.00
N LYS A 1175 -11.01 34.16 5.86
CA LYS A 1175 -11.91 34.36 6.98
C LYS A 1175 -12.57 33.04 7.37
N CYS A 1176 -12.77 32.83 8.66
CA CYS A 1176 -13.47 31.64 9.16
C CYS A 1176 -14.89 31.46 8.57
N ALA A 1177 -15.52 32.54 8.11
CA ALA A 1177 -16.82 32.52 7.45
C ALA A 1177 -16.79 31.94 6.03
N ASP A 1178 -15.64 31.93 5.37
CA ASP A 1178 -15.49 31.47 3.97
C ASP A 1178 -15.29 29.94 3.88
N PHE A 1179 -15.12 29.28 5.02
CA PHE A 1179 -15.00 27.83 5.10
C PHE A 1179 -16.37 27.15 5.10
N ASP A 1180 -16.52 26.12 4.25
CA ASP A 1180 -17.73 25.30 4.19
C ASP A 1180 -17.96 24.57 5.53
N ARG A 1181 -19.21 24.56 5.99
CA ARG A 1181 -19.60 23.82 7.21
C ARG A 1181 -20.14 22.46 6.81
N ILE A 1182 -19.90 21.45 7.66
CA ILE A 1182 -20.52 20.14 7.53
C ILE A 1182 -22.05 20.29 7.62
N ASP A 1183 -22.76 19.83 6.60
CA ASP A 1183 -24.22 19.80 6.63
C ASP A 1183 -24.73 18.58 7.41
N LEU A 1184 -25.00 18.77 8.71
CA LEU A 1184 -25.56 17.72 9.57
C LEU A 1184 -27.02 17.38 9.25
N SER A 1185 -27.70 18.12 8.37
CA SER A 1185 -29.07 17.78 7.95
C SER A 1185 -29.14 16.41 7.24
N LEU A 1186 -28.02 15.94 6.67
CA LEU A 1186 -27.89 14.60 6.08
C LEU A 1186 -27.88 13.46 7.11
N TRP A 1187 -27.80 13.77 8.40
CA TRP A 1187 -27.98 12.81 9.50
C TRP A 1187 -29.36 12.91 10.15
N LYS A 1188 -30.27 13.70 9.57
CA LYS A 1188 -31.66 13.74 10.00
C LYS A 1188 -32.38 12.45 9.56
N GLU A 1189 -32.81 11.65 10.53
CA GLU A 1189 -33.66 10.50 10.25
C GLU A 1189 -35.10 10.96 9.96
N LYS A 1190 -35.71 10.38 8.94
CA LYS A 1190 -37.12 10.61 8.63
C LYS A 1190 -37.97 9.72 9.54
N GLU A 1191 -38.97 10.29 10.20
CA GLU A 1191 -39.92 9.54 11.04
C GLU A 1191 -40.86 8.65 10.19
N GLU A 1192 -41.05 9.01 8.92
CA GLU A 1192 -41.86 8.30 7.94
C GLU A 1192 -41.23 8.35 6.54
N CYS A 1193 -41.39 7.27 5.79
CA CYS A 1193 -41.07 7.21 4.37
C CYS A 1193 -42.36 7.30 3.57
N GLN A 1194 -42.38 8.14 2.54
CA GLN A 1194 -43.55 8.34 1.69
C GLN A 1194 -43.33 7.71 0.31
N MET A 1195 -44.26 6.88 -0.13
CA MET A 1195 -44.33 6.41 -1.52
C MET A 1195 -45.75 6.60 -2.06
N LYS A 1196 -45.91 7.55 -2.99
CA LYS A 1196 -47.23 8.03 -3.45
C LYS A 1196 -48.10 8.49 -2.25
N ASP A 1197 -49.30 7.93 -2.11
CA ASP A 1197 -50.27 8.25 -1.03
C ASP A 1197 -50.07 7.41 0.24
N VAL A 1198 -49.12 6.46 0.24
CA VAL A 1198 -48.88 5.56 1.38
C VAL A 1198 -47.72 6.09 2.22
N ARG A 1199 -48.00 6.37 3.48
CA ARG A 1199 -46.99 6.71 4.50
C ARG A 1199 -46.63 5.47 5.29
N ILE A 1200 -45.34 5.17 5.33
CA ILE A 1200 -44.80 4.01 6.04
C ILE A 1200 -43.95 4.54 7.18
N ALA A 1201 -44.38 4.30 8.41
CA ALA A 1201 -43.59 4.66 9.59
C ALA A 1201 -42.26 3.90 9.62
N LEU A 1202 -41.21 4.53 10.15
CA LEU A 1202 -39.88 3.93 10.25
C LEU A 1202 -39.91 2.55 10.94
N GLY A 1203 -39.29 1.55 10.32
CA GLY A 1203 -39.27 0.16 10.77
C GLY A 1203 -40.55 -0.64 10.49
N LYS A 1204 -41.57 -0.03 9.87
CA LYS A 1204 -42.78 -0.74 9.44
C LYS A 1204 -42.67 -1.16 7.99
N THR A 1205 -43.24 -2.33 7.71
CA THR A 1205 -43.44 -2.85 6.36
C THR A 1205 -44.93 -2.73 6.04
N LEU A 1206 -45.25 -2.10 4.92
CA LEU A 1206 -46.62 -1.99 4.41
C LEU A 1206 -46.70 -2.48 2.96
N ASN A 1207 -47.82 -3.12 2.62
CA ASN A 1207 -48.14 -3.48 1.24
C ASN A 1207 -48.53 -2.21 0.49
N VAL A 1208 -47.62 -1.72 -0.35
CA VAL A 1208 -47.82 -0.51 -1.16
C VAL A 1208 -48.62 -0.79 -2.42
N THR A 1209 -48.65 -2.05 -2.85
CA THR A 1209 -49.45 -2.62 -3.93
C THR A 1209 -49.84 -4.04 -3.55
N PRO A 1210 -50.79 -4.71 -4.24
CA PRO A 1210 -51.24 -6.04 -3.86
C PRO A 1210 -50.14 -7.12 -3.82
N CYS A 1211 -49.01 -6.95 -4.55
CA CYS A 1211 -47.90 -7.91 -4.58
C CYS A 1211 -46.52 -7.30 -4.32
N VAL A 1212 -46.44 -6.08 -3.76
CA VAL A 1212 -45.17 -5.45 -3.33
C VAL A 1212 -45.35 -4.86 -1.94
N SER A 1213 -44.42 -5.20 -1.04
CA SER A 1213 -44.29 -4.56 0.26
C SER A 1213 -43.06 -3.70 0.34
N CYS A 1214 -43.18 -2.55 0.98
CA CYS A 1214 -42.05 -1.69 1.26
C CYS A 1214 -41.87 -1.51 2.76
N THR A 1215 -40.62 -1.54 3.19
CA THR A 1215 -40.18 -1.24 4.55
C THR A 1215 -39.58 0.16 4.56
N CYS A 1216 -40.05 1.02 5.46
CA CYS A 1216 -39.33 2.27 5.70
C CYS A 1216 -38.12 1.97 6.57
N THR A 1217 -36.92 2.15 6.03
CA THR A 1217 -35.65 2.01 6.75
C THR A 1217 -35.07 3.40 7.04
N THR A 1218 -34.06 3.44 7.90
CA THR A 1218 -33.31 4.67 8.21
C THR A 1218 -32.55 5.23 6.99
N GLU A 1219 -32.37 4.42 5.94
CA GLU A 1219 -31.69 4.81 4.69
C GLU A 1219 -32.68 5.20 3.58
N GLY A 1220 -33.98 4.98 3.77
CA GLY A 1220 -35.02 5.26 2.79
C GLY A 1220 -36.07 4.17 2.72
N LEU A 1221 -36.82 4.12 1.63
CA LEU A 1221 -37.92 3.16 1.44
C LEU A 1221 -37.40 1.96 0.64
N GLU A 1222 -37.34 0.78 1.26
CA GLU A 1222 -36.90 -0.47 0.63
C GLU A 1222 -38.09 -1.33 0.24
N CYS A 1223 -38.28 -1.57 -1.06
CA CYS A 1223 -39.41 -2.33 -1.60
C CYS A 1223 -38.99 -3.69 -2.13
N HIS A 1224 -39.75 -4.73 -1.77
CA HIS A 1224 -39.56 -6.09 -2.27
C HIS A 1224 -40.88 -6.69 -2.77
N PRO A 1225 -40.87 -7.39 -3.92
CA PRO A 1225 -42.04 -8.12 -4.39
C PRO A 1225 -42.35 -9.27 -3.43
N GLN A 1226 -43.62 -9.40 -3.04
CA GLN A 1226 -44.10 -10.48 -2.17
C GLN A 1226 -44.34 -11.74 -2.99
N ARG A 1227 -44.03 -12.91 -2.40
CA ARG A 1227 -44.30 -14.21 -3.02
C ARG A 1227 -45.77 -14.58 -2.83
N ILE A 1228 -46.51 -14.70 -3.92
CA ILE A 1228 -47.93 -15.07 -3.92
C ILE A 1228 -48.06 -16.57 -4.17
N THR A 1229 -48.63 -17.29 -3.20
CA THR A 1229 -48.87 -18.74 -3.29
C THR A 1229 -50.26 -19.09 -3.84
N GLU A 1230 -51.26 -18.23 -3.61
CA GLU A 1230 -52.65 -18.44 -4.03
C GLU A 1230 -53.26 -17.16 -4.61
N CYS A 1231 -53.25 -17.04 -5.93
CA CYS A 1231 -53.70 -15.83 -6.62
C CYS A 1231 -55.21 -15.54 -6.47
N GLU A 1232 -56.03 -16.56 -6.24
CA GLU A 1232 -57.50 -16.43 -6.10
C GLU A 1232 -57.89 -15.65 -4.85
N LYS A 1233 -57.03 -15.66 -3.82
CA LYS A 1233 -57.21 -14.86 -2.60
C LYS A 1233 -57.00 -13.37 -2.85
N LEU A 1234 -56.19 -12.97 -3.85
CA LEU A 1234 -55.94 -11.55 -4.15
C LEU A 1234 -57.19 -10.84 -4.64
N ILE A 1235 -58.02 -11.49 -5.47
CA ILE A 1235 -59.26 -10.92 -6.02
C ILE A 1235 -60.32 -10.67 -4.93
N LYS A 1236 -60.28 -11.46 -3.84
CA LYS A 1236 -61.18 -11.26 -2.69
C LYS A 1236 -60.81 -10.04 -1.85
N VAL A 1237 -59.55 -9.59 -1.93
CA VAL A 1237 -58.99 -8.54 -1.07
C VAL A 1237 -58.75 -7.23 -1.84
N TYR A 1238 -58.42 -7.30 -3.13
CA TYR A 1238 -58.08 -6.15 -3.96
C TYR A 1238 -58.90 -6.11 -5.25
N PRO A 1239 -59.35 -4.93 -5.71
CA PRO A 1239 -60.04 -4.77 -6.99
C PRO A 1239 -59.17 -5.24 -8.15
N MET A 1240 -59.79 -5.82 -9.17
CA MET A 1240 -59.05 -6.43 -10.28
C MET A 1240 -58.17 -5.43 -11.05
N ASP A 1241 -58.60 -4.17 -11.15
CA ASP A 1241 -57.80 -3.10 -11.75
C ASP A 1241 -56.49 -2.83 -11.00
N ASN A 1242 -56.48 -2.97 -9.67
CA ASN A 1242 -55.27 -2.77 -8.86
C ASN A 1242 -54.30 -3.94 -9.00
N ILE A 1243 -54.82 -5.16 -9.19
CA ILE A 1243 -54.02 -6.37 -9.46
C ILE A 1243 -53.40 -6.29 -10.87
N MET A 1244 -54.16 -5.81 -11.86
CA MET A 1244 -53.72 -5.68 -13.25
C MET A 1244 -52.70 -4.53 -13.46
N LYS A 1245 -52.70 -3.52 -12.59
CA LYS A 1245 -51.71 -2.43 -12.58
C LYS A 1245 -50.40 -2.78 -11.86
N ASP A 1246 -50.37 -3.86 -11.08
CA ASP A 1246 -49.19 -4.34 -10.37
C ASP A 1246 -48.46 -5.41 -11.21
N THR A 1247 -47.32 -5.02 -11.80
CA THR A 1247 -46.50 -5.89 -12.66
C THR A 1247 -46.05 -7.17 -11.93
N SER A 1248 -45.79 -7.12 -10.62
CA SER A 1248 -45.41 -8.28 -9.82
C SER A 1248 -46.57 -9.27 -9.70
N CYS A 1249 -47.78 -8.76 -9.47
CA CYS A 1249 -49.00 -9.59 -9.48
C CYS A 1249 -49.27 -10.21 -10.85
N VAL A 1250 -49.14 -9.44 -11.93
CA VAL A 1250 -49.42 -9.93 -13.29
C VAL A 1250 -48.49 -11.10 -13.66
N ILE A 1251 -47.21 -11.02 -13.26
CA ILE A 1251 -46.24 -12.08 -13.49
C ILE A 1251 -46.59 -13.32 -12.64
N GLN A 1252 -46.81 -13.15 -11.35
CA GLN A 1252 -47.03 -14.27 -10.43
C GLN A 1252 -48.40 -14.96 -10.60
N CYS A 1253 -49.41 -14.22 -11.08
CA CYS A 1253 -50.79 -14.69 -11.21
C CYS A 1253 -51.29 -14.82 -12.66
N PHE A 1254 -50.36 -14.87 -13.62
CA PHE A 1254 -50.63 -14.92 -15.04
C PHE A 1254 -51.68 -15.98 -15.45
N ASN A 1255 -51.55 -17.21 -14.94
CA ASN A 1255 -52.44 -18.32 -15.30
C ASN A 1255 -53.90 -18.11 -14.85
N MET A 1256 -54.10 -17.48 -13.68
CA MET A 1256 -55.44 -17.14 -13.18
C MET A 1256 -56.06 -15.99 -13.97
N ILE A 1257 -55.28 -14.94 -14.24
CA ILE A 1257 -55.70 -13.78 -15.04
C ILE A 1257 -56.12 -14.24 -16.45
N LYS A 1258 -55.39 -15.20 -17.04
CA LYS A 1258 -55.73 -15.80 -18.34
C LYS A 1258 -57.05 -16.57 -18.30
N LYS A 1259 -57.33 -17.35 -17.26
CA LYS A 1259 -58.62 -18.06 -17.09
C LYS A 1259 -59.81 -17.10 -16.96
N LEU A 1260 -59.66 -16.01 -16.19
CA LEU A 1260 -60.74 -15.03 -15.98
C LEU A 1260 -61.07 -14.22 -17.25
N LYS A 1261 -60.07 -13.93 -18.09
CA LYS A 1261 -60.30 -13.29 -19.40
C LYS A 1261 -61.01 -14.20 -20.41
N GLN A 1262 -60.97 -15.52 -20.23
CA GLN A 1262 -61.69 -16.48 -21.09
C GLN A 1262 -63.17 -16.64 -20.71
N VAL A 1263 -63.63 -16.06 -19.59
CA VAL A 1263 -65.03 -16.12 -19.13
C VAL A 1263 -65.83 -14.87 -19.56
N HIS A 1264 -65.16 -13.86 -20.13
CA HIS A 1264 -65.77 -12.63 -20.65
C HIS A 1264 -65.55 -12.41 -22.16
N VAL A 1265 -65.44 -13.50 -22.92
CA VAL A 1265 -65.54 -13.51 -24.39
C VAL A 1265 -66.67 -14.44 -24.80
#